data_AF-A0A352N626-F1
#
_entry.id   AF-A0A352N626-F1
#
_cell.length_a   1.000
_cell.length_b   1.000
_cell.length_c   1.000
_cell.angle_alpha   90.00
_cell.angle_beta   90.00
_cell.angle_gamma   90.00
#
_symmetry.space_group_name_H-M   'P 1'
#
loop_
_entity.id
_entity.type
_entity.pdbx_description
1 polymer ?
#
loop_
_entity_poly.entity_id
_entity_poly.type
_entity_poly.pdbx_seq_one_letter_code
_entity_poly.pdbx_strand_id
1 'polypeptide(L)'
;MFIVVLFVLAATAGTSMAATLLQTDFNNAAVQNYANNAVINSGSPTTDDVKARVASGYESTQLVSIVDLDSGNCALRFTDNSTVASGPRAFKTITAGEVTTGATGNNEVTIVFDLTLLTLSGSRPTFQFLLNSGTSETTNSTTTAVQIAVNDVAKVTYMNGTSNTTGATLTVGTAYRFTIIANLSSTTQDVYSIKVAPVSDLSHPVMDVNDISTRAANIMPGIIVFRGDSDTTRVNSSHFVQIDNINITSAPHTNPSANPPPSGTLWQIGFDDYSNAEFSLTNPSAYTIPSDWQTRQNWTGFTRRIIRSMQPTLDLTYTLASVPQYGVEFNLRTTQVSYATPELAVYSNGQFAGMIQTWGTVFGSVRCGDYRNVYRLYIPREKLQTGSNTLCLETPLMPYTTSTSGNWACMIGWDYLRLVSLSAPAEEPIHGRVVYGGTTLSKTGVGDEAQTIDSDLVRFAEPLLEWMGVAYSGNTMRANFWKNRLSVQPARMELLEKYCDLNMTVTMDHISAAHVGTLDGDGSLRATDEAALSSFFGTYGDLFQYYEVSNEPCGIGDESLAKEIAVAQYVNQIKPSNVLTAAPGYCFTDEGGDPDGWEGDPVYRLQLEQYCDTMGGHAYGTSYQVNNGGNFMENLASYGPTVNNGFPKELIVTEYGTNNWHMDFTTVGTTQAHAAVFDRNMRSLIAVGDRIMQHASHFKIDDNYEDFSLFMPVSDWTTADPLDSEATPGVDGEEDRLKTYRRLALAYMTHGQPLKYEILNAGDLQYKRVYVRPVDTFTLEPLPGSGATSDKVLLNFVNFEPTLQTVQARIYMPSSGIWNGARIGPGTVLSSARSTASLAAYPYVDITETLAARESVQYIVALTGTPLLVTDFNSATVQNYANNTVINSGDPTIDNMTARVASGYESTQLVSIANLGGGNRALRFTDNSTNVGGPRAVKLVSGISSGPTGDNHVNIMFDLTPLSLSGSRPMVRFLLNSGTTETSSGTISAVQVSVNSGAVVKYYNSTTEVTGPTLTAGTAYRFTIVADLSSTSQDTYSLKVAPVSDLNNPVLDVSNINTRAANITPGIMVFCGGLSGSTVNTSPFAQIDNINISRSAQ
;
A
#
# COMPACT_ATOMS: atom_id res chain seq x y z
N MET A 1 -33.11 4.99 46.32
CA MET A 1 -34.21 4.11 45.89
C MET A 1 -33.97 3.84 44.42
N PHE A 2 -33.22 2.77 44.13
CA PHE A 2 -32.77 2.40 42.78
C PHE A 2 -33.87 1.58 42.11
N ILE A 3 -34.36 2.05 40.97
CA ILE A 3 -35.17 1.25 40.04
C ILE A 3 -34.23 0.87 38.90
N VAL A 4 -33.81 -0.40 38.91
CA VAL A 4 -33.14 -1.04 37.79
C VAL A 4 -34.24 -1.52 36.84
N VAL A 5 -34.33 -0.91 35.66
CA VAL A 5 -35.16 -1.39 34.55
C VAL A 5 -34.32 -2.38 33.77
N LEU A 6 -34.68 -3.67 33.89
CA LEU A 6 -34.10 -4.78 33.15
C LEU A 6 -34.72 -4.82 31.75
N PHE A 7 -33.98 -4.46 30.70
CA PHE A 7 -34.37 -4.75 29.32
C PHE A 7 -33.97 -6.19 28.99
N VAL A 8 -34.98 -7.02 28.72
CA VAL A 8 -34.83 -8.37 28.17
C VAL A 8 -34.51 -8.23 26.68
N LEU A 9 -33.26 -8.45 26.29
CA LEU A 9 -32.88 -8.73 24.90
C LEU A 9 -33.20 -10.20 24.61
N ALA A 10 -34.25 -10.43 23.83
CA ALA A 10 -34.46 -11.71 23.17
C ALA A 10 -33.46 -11.84 22.01
N ALA A 11 -32.26 -12.32 22.30
CA ALA A 11 -31.36 -12.83 21.27
C ALA A 11 -31.88 -14.22 20.86
N THR A 12 -32.60 -14.31 19.73
CA THR A 12 -32.76 -15.58 19.01
C THR A 12 -31.44 -15.88 18.30
N ALA A 13 -30.44 -16.35 19.06
CA ALA A 13 -29.28 -17.01 18.50
C ALA A 13 -29.74 -18.38 17.99
N GLY A 14 -29.99 -18.48 16.68
CA GLY A 14 -30.10 -19.76 16.01
C GLY A 14 -28.72 -20.36 15.85
N THR A 15 -28.14 -20.90 16.92
CA THR A 15 -26.92 -21.72 16.80
C THR A 15 -27.33 -23.05 16.20
N SER A 16 -27.06 -23.27 14.92
CA SER A 16 -27.03 -24.60 14.33
C SER A 16 -25.84 -25.35 14.93
N MET A 17 -26.05 -26.10 16.02
CA MET A 17 -24.99 -26.93 16.59
C MET A 17 -24.68 -28.08 15.62
N ALA A 18 -23.39 -28.30 15.34
CA ALA A 18 -22.94 -29.49 14.61
C ALA A 18 -23.43 -30.75 15.34
N ALA A 19 -24.03 -31.69 14.61
CA ALA A 19 -24.43 -32.96 15.17
C ALA A 19 -23.19 -33.87 15.24
N THR A 20 -22.82 -34.31 16.44
CA THR A 20 -21.82 -35.37 16.61
C THR A 20 -22.41 -36.69 16.09
N LEU A 21 -21.88 -37.19 14.98
CA LEU A 21 -22.28 -38.45 14.35
C LEU A 21 -21.69 -39.66 15.08
N LEU A 22 -20.44 -39.52 15.51
CA LEU A 22 -19.68 -40.55 16.19
C LEU A 22 -18.52 -39.90 16.94
N GLN A 23 -18.49 -39.96 18.27
CA GLN A 23 -17.32 -39.62 19.06
C GLN A 23 -17.05 -40.81 19.96
N THR A 24 -15.90 -41.46 19.78
CA THR A 24 -15.64 -42.73 20.47
C THR A 24 -14.28 -42.72 21.12
N ASP A 25 -14.29 -42.76 22.45
CA ASP A 25 -13.26 -43.39 23.28
C ASP A 25 -13.40 -44.93 23.29
N PHE A 26 -14.30 -45.46 22.45
CA PHE A 26 -14.83 -46.83 22.35
C PHE A 26 -15.43 -47.43 23.64
N ASN A 27 -15.72 -46.60 24.64
CA ASN A 27 -16.41 -47.05 25.85
C ASN A 27 -17.94 -47.22 25.66
N ASN A 28 -18.53 -46.62 24.61
CA ASN A 28 -19.98 -46.67 24.33
C ASN A 28 -20.36 -46.76 22.83
N ALA A 29 -19.42 -47.13 21.95
CA ALA A 29 -19.63 -47.10 20.50
C ALA A 29 -20.26 -48.39 19.96
N ALA A 30 -21.36 -48.28 19.20
CA ALA A 30 -21.91 -49.42 18.44
C ALA A 30 -21.14 -49.58 17.11
N VAL A 31 -19.87 -49.99 17.18
CA VAL A 31 -19.11 -50.42 15.99
C VAL A 31 -19.55 -51.84 15.64
N GLN A 32 -19.91 -52.08 14.38
CA GLN A 32 -20.36 -53.41 13.94
C GLN A 32 -19.26 -54.13 13.17
N ASN A 33 -19.20 -55.45 13.37
CA ASN A 33 -18.37 -56.32 12.55
C ASN A 33 -19.11 -56.69 11.25
N TYR A 34 -18.48 -56.44 10.10
CA TYR A 34 -19.10 -56.62 8.78
C TYR A 34 -19.49 -58.07 8.46
N ALA A 35 -18.82 -59.08 9.04
CA ALA A 35 -19.07 -60.48 8.69
C ALA A 35 -20.32 -61.08 9.34
N ASN A 36 -20.75 -60.58 10.50
CA ASN A 36 -21.86 -61.15 11.27
C ASN A 36 -22.85 -60.10 11.81
N ASN A 37 -22.67 -58.82 11.49
CA ASN A 37 -23.47 -57.70 12.01
C ASN A 37 -23.52 -57.61 13.55
N ALA A 38 -22.59 -58.28 14.24
CA ALA A 38 -22.52 -58.23 15.70
C ALA A 38 -22.03 -56.85 16.14
N VAL A 39 -22.72 -56.26 17.10
CA VAL A 39 -22.27 -55.04 17.78
C VAL A 39 -21.07 -55.41 18.66
N ILE A 40 -19.95 -54.74 18.45
CA ILE A 40 -18.78 -54.82 19.32
C ILE A 40 -19.12 -53.94 20.54
N ASN A 41 -19.75 -54.53 21.56
CA ASN A 41 -20.14 -53.82 22.78
C ASN A 41 -19.70 -54.63 24.01
N SER A 42 -18.89 -54.05 24.88
CA SER A 42 -18.67 -54.61 26.22
C SER A 42 -18.54 -53.48 27.23
N GLY A 43 -19.57 -53.29 28.05
CA GLY A 43 -19.58 -52.39 29.21
C GLY A 43 -18.63 -52.82 30.34
N SER A 44 -17.45 -53.36 30.02
CA SER A 44 -16.31 -53.59 30.90
C SER A 44 -15.08 -53.94 30.03
N PRO A 45 -13.89 -53.38 30.28
CA PRO A 45 -12.66 -53.74 29.58
C PRO A 45 -12.14 -55.07 30.10
N THR A 46 -12.80 -56.16 29.74
CA THR A 46 -12.21 -57.50 29.82
C THR A 46 -11.79 -57.91 28.41
N THR A 47 -10.59 -58.46 28.29
CA THR A 47 -9.80 -58.80 27.08
C THR A 47 -10.44 -59.80 26.10
N ASP A 48 -11.74 -59.74 25.87
CA ASP A 48 -12.45 -60.63 24.96
C ASP A 48 -12.38 -60.09 23.52
N ASP A 49 -11.39 -60.56 22.75
CA ASP A 49 -11.35 -60.41 21.30
C ASP A 49 -12.71 -60.81 20.68
N VAL A 50 -13.40 -59.88 20.00
CA VAL A 50 -14.61 -60.22 19.24
C VAL A 50 -14.22 -61.02 17.99
N LYS A 51 -14.30 -62.35 18.09
CA LYS A 51 -14.02 -63.27 16.98
C LYS A 51 -15.11 -63.19 15.91
N ALA A 52 -14.77 -62.65 14.73
CA ALA A 52 -15.65 -62.70 13.55
C ALA A 52 -15.67 -64.11 12.97
N ARG A 53 -16.84 -64.74 12.84
CA ARG A 53 -17.00 -66.00 12.09
C ARG A 53 -17.45 -65.66 10.66
N VAL A 54 -16.57 -65.84 9.67
CA VAL A 54 -16.96 -65.75 8.24
C VAL A 54 -17.38 -67.15 7.77
N ALA A 55 -18.68 -67.34 7.53
CA ALA A 55 -19.32 -68.51 6.91
C ALA A 55 -19.07 -69.91 7.54
N SER A 56 -20.10 -70.75 7.55
CA SER A 56 -19.99 -72.14 8.04
C SER A 56 -18.99 -72.94 7.19
N GLY A 57 -17.89 -73.41 7.79
CA GLY A 57 -16.96 -74.37 7.17
C GLY A 57 -15.48 -73.99 7.19
N TYR A 58 -15.12 -72.78 7.62
CA TYR A 58 -13.73 -72.30 7.67
C TYR A 58 -13.40 -71.77 9.07
N GLU A 59 -12.32 -72.27 9.69
CA GLU A 59 -11.71 -71.65 10.88
C GLU A 59 -10.83 -70.48 10.41
N SER A 60 -11.41 -69.29 10.18
CA SER A 60 -10.63 -68.10 9.82
C SER A 60 -10.71 -67.00 10.88
N THR A 61 -9.54 -66.45 11.21
CA THR A 61 -9.16 -65.59 12.35
C THR A 61 -8.96 -64.12 11.92
N GLN A 62 -9.94 -63.53 11.24
CA GLN A 62 -10.00 -62.07 11.00
C GLN A 62 -10.61 -61.39 12.22
N LEU A 63 -9.82 -60.58 12.91
CA LEU A 63 -10.20 -59.96 14.17
C LEU A 63 -10.11 -58.44 14.07
N VAL A 64 -11.16 -57.78 14.55
CA VAL A 64 -11.09 -56.39 14.99
C VAL A 64 -11.26 -56.44 16.50
N SER A 65 -10.21 -56.10 17.24
CA SER A 65 -10.26 -56.04 18.70
C SER A 65 -10.28 -54.59 19.18
N ILE A 66 -10.96 -54.35 20.30
CA ILE A 66 -10.82 -53.11 21.06
C ILE A 66 -9.76 -53.35 22.11
N VAL A 67 -8.73 -52.50 22.15
CA VAL A 67 -7.66 -52.56 23.15
C VAL A 67 -7.65 -51.30 23.97
N ASP A 68 -7.44 -51.43 25.28
CA ASP A 68 -7.15 -50.30 26.17
C ASP A 68 -5.69 -49.86 25.95
N LEU A 69 -5.47 -48.57 25.70
CA LEU A 69 -4.16 -47.95 25.49
C LEU A 69 -3.61 -47.28 26.76
N ASP A 70 -4.22 -47.56 27.91
CA ASP A 70 -4.04 -46.90 29.22
C ASP A 70 -4.92 -45.65 29.39
N SER A 71 -5.38 -45.41 30.62
CA SER A 71 -6.19 -44.24 31.03
C SER A 71 -7.62 -44.17 30.48
N GLY A 72 -8.19 -45.29 30.04
CA GLY A 72 -9.58 -45.35 29.55
C GLY A 72 -9.75 -44.93 28.08
N ASN A 73 -8.65 -44.73 27.36
CA ASN A 73 -8.65 -44.55 25.91
C ASN A 73 -8.52 -45.91 25.23
N CYS A 74 -9.52 -46.29 24.44
CA CYS A 74 -9.47 -47.52 23.66
C CYS A 74 -9.08 -47.26 22.19
N ALA A 75 -8.63 -48.30 21.49
CA ALA A 75 -8.35 -48.27 20.06
C ALA A 75 -8.84 -49.54 19.35
N LEU A 76 -9.15 -49.43 18.06
CA LEU A 76 -9.41 -50.57 17.19
C LEU A 76 -8.08 -51.14 16.68
N ARG A 77 -7.84 -52.43 16.86
CA ARG A 77 -6.73 -53.16 16.23
C ARG A 77 -7.22 -54.21 15.26
N PHE A 78 -6.54 -54.30 14.13
CA PHE A 78 -6.85 -55.26 13.07
C PHE A 78 -5.82 -56.38 13.05
N THR A 79 -6.31 -57.62 13.03
CA THR A 79 -5.52 -58.86 12.83
C THR A 79 -6.18 -59.69 11.74
N ASP A 80 -5.39 -60.25 10.83
CA ASP A 80 -5.91 -61.07 9.75
C ASP A 80 -5.03 -62.31 9.61
N ASN A 81 -5.51 -63.40 10.20
CA ASN A 81 -4.87 -64.69 10.14
C ASN A 81 -5.64 -65.62 9.17
N SER A 82 -6.32 -65.06 8.16
CA SER A 82 -7.06 -65.79 7.12
C SER A 82 -6.33 -65.82 5.77
N THR A 83 -6.77 -66.72 4.89
CA THR A 83 -6.35 -66.78 3.48
C THR A 83 -7.36 -66.13 2.53
N VAL A 84 -8.36 -65.42 3.07
CA VAL A 84 -9.51 -64.90 2.30
C VAL A 84 -9.25 -63.45 1.89
N ALA A 85 -9.63 -63.08 0.66
CA ALA A 85 -9.32 -61.78 0.04
C ALA A 85 -10.08 -60.56 0.62
N SER A 86 -10.81 -60.73 1.71
CA SER A 86 -11.66 -59.71 2.32
C SER A 86 -11.19 -59.46 3.74
N GLY A 87 -10.18 -58.60 3.93
CA GLY A 87 -9.63 -58.29 5.27
C GLY A 87 -10.65 -57.77 6.30
N PRO A 88 -10.27 -57.69 7.60
CA PRO A 88 -11.12 -57.26 8.71
C PRO A 88 -11.66 -55.82 8.53
N ARG A 89 -12.93 -55.61 8.94
CA ARG A 89 -13.67 -54.35 8.74
C ARG A 89 -14.38 -53.90 10.00
N ALA A 90 -14.31 -52.60 10.27
CA ALA A 90 -15.12 -51.90 11.24
C ALA A 90 -15.94 -50.83 10.51
N PHE A 91 -17.23 -50.72 10.80
CA PHE A 91 -18.08 -49.73 10.14
C PHE A 91 -19.11 -49.10 11.08
N LYS A 92 -19.58 -47.91 10.69
CA LYS A 92 -20.69 -47.17 11.30
C LYS A 92 -21.67 -46.78 10.19
N THR A 93 -22.92 -47.21 10.34
CA THR A 93 -24.03 -46.73 9.48
C THR A 93 -24.47 -45.36 9.99
N ILE A 94 -24.68 -44.43 9.06
CA ILE A 94 -25.21 -43.09 9.32
C ILE A 94 -26.72 -43.12 9.07
N THR A 95 -27.50 -42.79 10.09
CA THR A 95 -28.96 -42.82 10.05
C THR A 95 -29.54 -41.46 9.65
N ALA A 96 -30.77 -41.46 9.12
CA ALA A 96 -31.44 -40.24 8.63
C ALA A 96 -31.68 -39.15 9.70
N GLY A 97 -31.54 -39.46 11.00
CA GLY A 97 -31.61 -38.46 12.07
C GLY A 97 -30.26 -37.86 12.46
N GLU A 98 -29.16 -38.46 12.01
CA GLU A 98 -27.79 -38.03 12.29
C GLU A 98 -27.32 -36.98 11.26
N VAL A 99 -27.92 -36.92 10.08
CA VAL A 99 -27.64 -35.94 9.01
C VAL A 99 -28.92 -35.21 8.61
N THR A 100 -28.89 -33.89 8.44
CA THR A 100 -30.08 -33.09 8.09
C THR A 100 -30.65 -33.49 6.71
N THR A 101 -31.82 -34.12 6.70
CA THR A 101 -32.53 -34.62 5.50
C THR A 101 -33.24 -33.51 4.72
N GLY A 102 -32.51 -32.49 4.28
CA GLY A 102 -32.96 -31.59 3.22
C GLY A 102 -32.84 -32.28 1.87
N ALA A 103 -33.77 -32.04 0.93
CA ALA A 103 -33.79 -32.67 -0.40
C ALA A 103 -32.61 -32.29 -1.33
N THR A 104 -31.64 -31.51 -0.84
CA THR A 104 -30.39 -31.13 -1.50
C THR A 104 -29.28 -31.32 -0.47
N GLY A 105 -28.26 -32.13 -0.79
CA GLY A 105 -27.21 -32.66 0.11
C GLY A 105 -26.28 -31.66 0.79
N ASN A 106 -26.75 -30.51 1.28
CA ASN A 106 -25.92 -29.49 1.93
C ASN A 106 -25.41 -29.94 3.31
N ASN A 107 -24.49 -30.90 3.34
CA ASN A 107 -23.86 -31.38 4.56
C ASN A 107 -22.34 -31.34 4.39
N GLU A 108 -21.66 -30.74 5.36
CA GLU A 108 -20.24 -30.92 5.57
C GLU A 108 -20.07 -32.07 6.58
N VAL A 109 -19.25 -33.06 6.23
CA VAL A 109 -18.89 -34.15 7.13
C VAL A 109 -17.41 -34.04 7.47
N THR A 110 -17.10 -33.75 8.73
CA THR A 110 -15.73 -33.76 9.24
C THR A 110 -15.47 -35.10 9.91
N ILE A 111 -14.41 -35.78 9.48
CA ILE A 111 -13.96 -37.07 10.01
C ILE A 111 -12.52 -36.90 10.49
N VAL A 112 -12.29 -37.13 11.77
CA VAL A 112 -10.98 -37.13 12.40
C VAL A 112 -10.72 -38.51 12.99
N PHE A 113 -9.55 -39.08 12.74
CA PHE A 113 -9.09 -40.29 13.42
C PHE A 113 -7.56 -40.34 13.45
N ASP A 114 -7.00 -41.00 14.45
CA ASP A 114 -5.58 -41.27 14.54
C ASP A 114 -5.32 -42.70 14.02
N LEU A 115 -4.30 -42.85 13.18
CA LEU A 115 -3.90 -44.10 12.53
C LEU A 115 -2.45 -44.41 12.89
N THR A 116 -2.20 -45.61 13.42
CA THR A 116 -0.85 -46.15 13.62
C THR A 116 -0.69 -47.44 12.81
N LEU A 117 0.29 -47.46 11.90
CA LEU A 117 0.68 -48.68 11.20
C LEU A 117 1.62 -49.47 12.13
N LEU A 118 1.20 -50.65 12.58
CA LEU A 118 2.00 -51.47 13.50
C LEU A 118 2.99 -52.36 12.75
N THR A 119 2.55 -52.95 11.63
CA THR A 119 3.38 -53.73 10.72
C THR A 119 2.90 -53.55 9.29
N LEU A 120 3.83 -53.63 8.32
CA LEU A 120 3.50 -53.66 6.90
C LEU A 120 3.59 -55.11 6.40
N SER A 121 2.61 -55.57 5.63
CA SER A 121 2.66 -56.91 5.03
C SER A 121 1.82 -57.03 3.77
N GLY A 122 2.40 -57.53 2.68
CA GLY A 122 1.68 -57.96 1.48
C GLY A 122 1.86 -57.02 0.27
N SER A 123 1.04 -57.22 -0.77
CA SER A 123 1.00 -56.41 -2.01
C SER A 123 -0.27 -55.55 -2.15
N ARG A 124 -1.09 -55.49 -1.08
CA ARG A 124 -2.38 -54.80 -1.02
C ARG A 124 -2.35 -53.67 0.03
N PRO A 125 -3.34 -52.77 0.05
CA PRO A 125 -3.35 -51.71 1.03
C PRO A 125 -3.54 -52.20 2.46
N THR A 126 -2.53 -51.97 3.29
CA THR A 126 -2.51 -52.25 4.73
C THR A 126 -3.73 -51.65 5.44
N PHE A 127 -4.20 -50.47 5.02
CA PHE A 127 -5.38 -49.80 5.55
C PHE A 127 -6.21 -49.14 4.44
N GLN A 128 -7.54 -49.08 4.62
CA GLN A 128 -8.46 -48.30 3.79
C GLN A 128 -9.55 -47.63 4.64
N PHE A 129 -9.89 -46.40 4.26
CA PHE A 129 -11.03 -45.62 4.74
C PHE A 129 -11.99 -45.36 3.58
N LEU A 130 -13.30 -45.56 3.82
CA LEU A 130 -14.36 -45.33 2.84
C LEU A 130 -15.50 -44.52 3.45
N LEU A 131 -15.99 -43.52 2.70
CA LEU A 131 -17.27 -42.85 2.91
C LEU A 131 -18.19 -43.17 1.73
N ASN A 132 -19.24 -43.96 1.96
CA ASN A 132 -20.17 -44.40 0.92
C ASN A 132 -21.60 -43.88 1.15
N SER A 133 -22.36 -43.77 0.07
CA SER A 133 -23.83 -43.69 0.10
C SER A 133 -24.45 -45.06 0.37
N GLY A 134 -25.57 -45.08 1.11
CA GLY A 134 -26.30 -46.30 1.45
C GLY A 134 -25.72 -47.07 2.65
N THR A 135 -26.21 -48.30 2.88
CA THR A 135 -25.91 -49.09 4.09
C THR A 135 -24.91 -50.23 3.85
N SER A 136 -24.23 -50.27 2.71
CA SER A 136 -23.33 -51.36 2.33
C SER A 136 -22.00 -50.84 1.80
N GLU A 137 -20.91 -51.55 2.09
CA GLU A 137 -19.60 -51.21 1.53
C GLU A 137 -19.55 -51.49 0.03
N THR A 138 -19.18 -50.47 -0.74
CA THR A 138 -18.90 -50.56 -2.16
C THR A 138 -17.60 -49.82 -2.46
N THR A 139 -16.87 -50.25 -3.49
CA THR A 139 -15.70 -49.51 -4.04
C THR A 139 -15.97 -49.00 -5.47
N ASN A 140 -17.23 -49.01 -5.89
CA ASN A 140 -17.63 -48.55 -7.22
C ASN A 140 -17.63 -47.01 -7.29
N SER A 141 -17.55 -46.45 -8.49
CA SER A 141 -17.45 -45.00 -8.68
C SER A 141 -18.77 -44.24 -8.44
N THR A 142 -19.90 -44.95 -8.30
CA THR A 142 -21.23 -44.32 -8.21
C THR A 142 -21.72 -44.11 -6.79
N THR A 143 -21.16 -44.84 -5.81
CA THR A 143 -21.63 -44.80 -4.42
C THR A 143 -20.56 -44.42 -3.40
N THR A 144 -19.28 -44.36 -3.78
CA THR A 144 -18.18 -43.92 -2.90
C THR A 144 -17.92 -42.43 -3.08
N ALA A 145 -17.95 -41.64 -2.01
CA ALA A 145 -17.57 -40.22 -2.04
C ALA A 145 -16.06 -40.05 -1.79
N VAL A 146 -15.58 -40.63 -0.68
CA VAL A 146 -14.17 -40.56 -0.26
C VAL A 146 -13.60 -41.97 -0.15
N GLN A 147 -12.41 -42.17 -0.71
CA GLN A 147 -11.63 -43.39 -0.54
C GLN A 147 -10.17 -43.00 -0.31
N ILE A 148 -9.63 -43.43 0.82
CA ILE A 148 -8.23 -43.25 1.22
C ILE A 148 -7.67 -44.61 1.56
N ALA A 149 -6.44 -44.89 1.17
CA ALA A 149 -5.79 -46.16 1.42
C ALA A 149 -4.31 -45.95 1.74
N VAL A 150 -3.76 -46.76 2.64
CA VAL A 150 -2.32 -46.80 2.92
C VAL A 150 -1.78 -48.12 2.41
N ASN A 151 -0.82 -48.06 1.48
CA ASN A 151 -0.31 -49.25 0.81
C ASN A 151 0.70 -50.05 1.66
N ASP A 152 1.27 -51.09 1.08
CA ASP A 152 2.28 -51.98 1.65
C ASP A 152 3.65 -51.32 1.88
N VAL A 153 3.88 -50.14 1.30
CA VAL A 153 5.06 -49.27 1.55
C VAL A 153 4.70 -48.04 2.39
N ALA A 154 3.64 -48.13 3.19
CA ALA A 154 3.14 -47.07 4.07
C ALA A 154 2.75 -45.76 3.35
N LYS A 155 2.49 -45.80 2.04
CA LYS A 155 2.14 -44.62 1.27
C LYS A 155 0.64 -44.38 1.26
N VAL A 156 0.23 -43.18 1.65
CA VAL A 156 -1.15 -42.72 1.55
C VAL A 156 -1.51 -42.57 0.07
N THR A 157 -2.66 -43.07 -0.31
CA THR A 157 -3.28 -42.95 -1.63
C THR A 157 -4.72 -42.51 -1.42
N TYR A 158 -5.23 -41.68 -2.32
CA TYR A 158 -6.58 -41.14 -2.23
C TYR A 158 -7.17 -40.96 -3.62
N MET A 159 -8.50 -40.97 -3.73
CA MET A 159 -9.19 -40.80 -5.00
C MET A 159 -9.41 -39.31 -5.32
N ASN A 160 -8.96 -38.84 -6.47
CA ASN A 160 -9.39 -37.55 -7.03
C ASN A 160 -10.28 -37.82 -8.26
N GLY A 161 -11.59 -37.70 -8.08
CA GLY A 161 -12.57 -38.18 -9.04
C GLY A 161 -12.41 -39.69 -9.23
N THR A 162 -12.17 -40.13 -10.46
CA THR A 162 -11.97 -41.55 -10.79
C THR A 162 -10.50 -41.99 -10.81
N SER A 163 -9.56 -41.09 -10.50
CA SER A 163 -8.12 -41.35 -10.52
C SER A 163 -7.54 -41.58 -9.11
N ASN A 164 -6.64 -42.56 -8.98
CA ASN A 164 -5.85 -42.74 -7.74
C ASN A 164 -4.68 -41.76 -7.73
N THR A 165 -4.59 -40.93 -6.70
CA THR A 165 -3.47 -40.03 -6.45
C THR A 165 -2.66 -40.56 -5.27
N THR A 166 -1.34 -40.41 -5.35
CA THR A 166 -0.43 -40.87 -4.32
C THR A 166 0.04 -39.69 -3.47
N GLY A 167 -0.08 -39.79 -2.15
CA GLY A 167 0.31 -38.78 -1.17
C GLY A 167 1.55 -39.16 -0.37
N ALA A 168 1.56 -38.77 0.90
CA ALA A 168 2.70 -38.91 1.80
C ALA A 168 3.03 -40.35 2.17
N THR A 169 4.27 -40.58 2.61
CA THR A 169 4.71 -41.87 3.18
C THR A 169 4.69 -41.76 4.70
N LEU A 170 4.07 -42.72 5.37
CA LEU A 170 3.96 -42.77 6.82
C LEU A 170 5.09 -43.60 7.43
N THR A 171 5.53 -43.24 8.62
CA THR A 171 6.47 -44.04 9.40
C THR A 171 5.75 -45.11 10.20
N VAL A 172 6.15 -46.37 10.04
CA VAL A 172 5.61 -47.50 10.82
C VAL A 172 5.92 -47.28 12.31
N GLY A 173 4.91 -47.47 13.17
CA GLY A 173 4.99 -47.23 14.61
C GLY A 173 4.68 -45.79 15.05
N THR A 174 4.56 -44.84 14.12
CA THR A 174 4.15 -43.47 14.40
C THR A 174 2.64 -43.31 14.22
N ALA A 175 1.98 -42.62 15.16
CA ALA A 175 0.58 -42.27 15.06
C ALA A 175 0.40 -41.00 14.21
N TYR A 176 -0.52 -41.03 13.25
CA TYR A 176 -0.87 -39.90 12.40
C TYR A 176 -2.35 -39.57 12.50
N ARG A 177 -2.67 -38.29 12.72
CA ARG A 177 -4.03 -37.75 12.67
C ARG A 177 -4.44 -37.51 11.22
N PHE A 178 -5.49 -38.18 10.80
CA PHE A 178 -6.21 -37.92 9.57
C PHE A 178 -7.38 -37.00 9.89
N THR A 179 -7.46 -35.86 9.22
CA THR A 179 -8.59 -34.93 9.23
C THR A 179 -9.13 -34.85 7.81
N ILE A 180 -10.36 -35.30 7.60
CA ILE A 180 -11.04 -35.33 6.31
C ILE A 180 -12.28 -34.45 6.41
N ILE A 181 -12.44 -33.49 5.52
CA ILE A 181 -13.63 -32.63 5.46
C ILE A 181 -14.28 -32.83 4.11
N ALA A 182 -15.45 -33.47 4.08
CA ALA A 182 -16.19 -33.75 2.85
C ALA A 182 -17.38 -32.80 2.69
N ASN A 183 -17.35 -31.99 1.64
CA ASN A 183 -18.40 -31.05 1.25
C ASN A 183 -19.31 -31.68 0.20
N LEU A 184 -20.46 -32.19 0.64
CA LEU A 184 -21.35 -33.04 -0.17
C LEU A 184 -22.53 -32.26 -0.81
N SER A 185 -22.34 -30.95 -1.03
CA SER A 185 -23.40 -29.97 -1.33
C SER A 185 -23.64 -29.68 -2.82
N SER A 186 -22.91 -30.33 -3.74
CA SER A 186 -22.88 -29.92 -5.14
C SER A 186 -23.80 -30.74 -6.04
N THR A 187 -24.45 -30.06 -6.99
CA THR A 187 -25.26 -30.74 -8.03
C THR A 187 -24.42 -31.28 -9.19
N THR A 188 -23.15 -30.86 -9.30
CA THR A 188 -22.25 -31.22 -10.40
C THR A 188 -21.04 -32.04 -9.94
N GLN A 189 -20.44 -31.71 -8.80
CA GLN A 189 -19.26 -32.39 -8.24
C GLN A 189 -19.04 -32.02 -6.77
N ASP A 190 -19.10 -33.01 -5.87
CA ASP A 190 -18.74 -32.81 -4.46
C ASP A 190 -17.22 -32.82 -4.30
N VAL A 191 -16.71 -32.15 -3.25
CA VAL A 191 -15.27 -32.08 -2.96
C VAL A 191 -14.95 -32.49 -1.53
N TYR A 192 -13.72 -32.90 -1.27
CA TYR A 192 -13.24 -33.13 0.09
C TYR A 192 -11.79 -32.67 0.25
N SER A 193 -11.37 -32.43 1.49
CA SER A 193 -9.98 -32.25 1.86
C SER A 193 -9.48 -33.40 2.74
N ILE A 194 -8.18 -33.61 2.73
CA ILE A 194 -7.48 -34.54 3.60
C ILE A 194 -6.22 -33.88 4.14
N LYS A 195 -6.09 -33.87 5.47
CA LYS A 195 -4.89 -33.49 6.19
C LYS A 195 -4.40 -34.69 6.99
N VAL A 196 -3.10 -34.98 6.93
CA VAL A 196 -2.43 -36.04 7.67
C VAL A 196 -1.23 -35.44 8.39
N ALA A 197 -1.22 -35.49 9.72
CA ALA A 197 -0.14 -34.95 10.54
C ALA A 197 0.29 -35.96 11.62
N PRO A 198 1.58 -36.04 12.01
CA PRO A 198 1.98 -36.81 13.17
C PRO A 198 1.20 -36.33 14.40
N VAL A 199 0.71 -37.23 15.25
CA VAL A 199 -0.05 -36.83 16.46
C VAL A 199 0.82 -36.01 17.42
N SER A 200 2.14 -36.23 17.40
CA SER A 200 3.12 -35.43 18.14
C SER A 200 3.33 -34.02 17.59
N ASP A 201 2.88 -33.73 16.38
CA ASP A 201 3.09 -32.46 15.68
C ASP A 201 1.95 -32.16 14.69
N LEU A 202 0.80 -31.75 15.22
CA LEU A 202 -0.38 -31.42 14.40
C LEU A 202 -0.21 -30.15 13.56
N SER A 203 0.78 -29.31 13.89
CA SER A 203 1.12 -28.08 13.16
C SER A 203 1.78 -28.35 11.81
N HIS A 204 2.53 -29.45 11.68
CA HIS A 204 3.26 -29.79 10.46
C HIS A 204 2.68 -31.05 9.80
N PRO A 205 1.62 -30.92 8.98
CA PRO A 205 1.08 -32.06 8.25
C PRO A 205 2.09 -32.61 7.26
N VAL A 206 2.23 -33.94 7.22
CA VAL A 206 2.94 -34.62 6.13
C VAL A 206 2.13 -34.63 4.83
N MET A 207 0.83 -34.31 4.90
CA MET A 207 -0.07 -34.18 3.76
C MET A 207 -1.19 -33.18 4.11
N ASP A 208 -1.45 -32.19 3.26
CA ASP A 208 -2.58 -31.26 3.41
C ASP A 208 -3.09 -30.92 2.00
N VAL A 209 -4.17 -31.59 1.58
CA VAL A 209 -4.69 -31.51 0.20
C VAL A 209 -6.16 -31.12 0.26
N ASN A 210 -6.51 -30.02 -0.40
CA ASN A 210 -7.86 -29.47 -0.45
C ASN A 210 -8.51 -29.64 -1.83
N ASP A 211 -9.82 -29.41 -1.91
CA ASP A 211 -10.62 -29.43 -3.15
C ASP A 211 -10.48 -30.70 -4.00
N ILE A 212 -10.29 -31.84 -3.35
CA ILE A 212 -10.21 -33.14 -4.02
C ILE A 212 -11.61 -33.49 -4.52
N SER A 213 -11.74 -33.75 -5.82
CA SER A 213 -13.01 -34.21 -6.36
C SER A 213 -13.40 -35.54 -5.74
N THR A 214 -14.61 -35.63 -5.21
CA THR A 214 -15.20 -36.92 -4.84
C THR A 214 -15.39 -37.80 -6.06
N ARG A 215 -15.52 -39.11 -5.83
CA ARG A 215 -15.78 -40.10 -6.88
C ARG A 215 -17.17 -39.96 -7.53
N ALA A 216 -18.15 -39.51 -6.74
CA ALA A 216 -19.52 -39.28 -7.18
C ALA A 216 -20.10 -38.04 -6.48
N ALA A 217 -20.92 -37.28 -7.22
CA ALA A 217 -21.56 -36.06 -6.76
C ALA A 217 -22.93 -36.32 -6.10
N ASN A 218 -23.38 -35.38 -5.27
CA ASN A 218 -24.64 -35.41 -4.56
C ASN A 218 -24.80 -36.68 -3.69
N ILE A 219 -23.72 -37.09 -3.03
CA ILE A 219 -23.74 -38.28 -2.16
C ILE A 219 -24.33 -37.91 -0.80
N MET A 220 -25.41 -38.61 -0.41
CA MET A 220 -25.81 -38.67 0.99
C MET A 220 -24.97 -39.72 1.73
N PRO A 221 -24.19 -39.32 2.75
CA PRO A 221 -23.32 -40.24 3.47
C PRO A 221 -24.17 -41.24 4.26
N GLY A 222 -23.98 -42.54 4.01
CA GLY A 222 -24.78 -43.61 4.60
C GLY A 222 -23.96 -44.62 5.42
N ILE A 223 -22.68 -44.81 5.11
CA ILE A 223 -21.79 -45.70 5.87
C ILE A 223 -20.34 -45.22 5.82
N ILE A 224 -19.66 -45.30 6.97
CA ILE A 224 -18.23 -45.08 7.13
C ILE A 224 -17.57 -46.41 7.44
N VAL A 225 -16.51 -46.75 6.71
CA VAL A 225 -15.82 -48.04 6.83
C VAL A 225 -14.32 -47.84 7.02
N PHE A 226 -13.79 -48.49 8.04
CA PHE A 226 -12.37 -48.70 8.28
C PHE A 226 -12.03 -50.16 7.98
N ARG A 227 -11.05 -50.38 7.12
CA ARG A 227 -10.66 -51.72 6.67
C ARG A 227 -9.16 -51.92 6.83
N GLY A 228 -8.78 -53.02 7.46
CA GLY A 228 -7.44 -53.57 7.33
C GLY A 228 -7.45 -54.64 6.23
N ASP A 229 -6.53 -54.59 5.27
CA ASP A 229 -6.39 -55.66 4.26
C ASP A 229 -5.00 -56.27 4.40
N SER A 230 -4.93 -57.58 4.59
CA SER A 230 -3.70 -58.35 4.40
C SER A 230 -3.84 -59.21 3.15
N ASP A 231 -2.76 -59.32 2.38
CA ASP A 231 -2.71 -60.16 1.18
C ASP A 231 -3.13 -61.62 1.50
N THR A 232 -3.94 -62.22 0.61
CA THR A 232 -4.38 -63.63 0.64
C THR A 232 -3.28 -64.67 0.83
N THR A 233 -2.02 -64.29 0.59
CA THR A 233 -0.86 -65.18 0.63
C THR A 233 -0.06 -65.11 1.95
N ARG A 234 -0.38 -64.19 2.87
CA ARG A 234 0.35 -64.05 4.14
C ARG A 234 -0.60 -63.84 5.32
N VAL A 235 -0.67 -64.89 6.13
CA VAL A 235 -1.29 -64.89 7.45
C VAL A 235 -0.49 -63.95 8.37
N ASN A 236 -1.10 -62.85 8.84
CA ASN A 236 -0.49 -61.98 9.85
C ASN A 236 -1.07 -62.32 11.23
N SER A 237 -0.30 -63.08 12.01
CA SER A 237 -0.69 -63.49 13.36
C SER A 237 -0.61 -62.35 14.39
N SER A 238 -0.11 -61.18 13.99
CA SER A 238 0.06 -60.00 14.84
C SER A 238 -0.83 -58.84 14.35
N HIS A 239 -1.11 -57.88 15.24
CA HIS A 239 -1.83 -56.66 14.86
C HIS A 239 -1.02 -55.85 13.83
N PHE A 240 -1.68 -55.31 12.82
CA PHE A 240 -1.01 -54.57 11.73
C PHE A 240 -1.49 -53.12 11.58
N VAL A 241 -2.71 -52.80 12.02
CA VAL A 241 -3.25 -51.43 12.06
C VAL A 241 -3.88 -51.17 13.41
N GLN A 242 -3.70 -49.95 13.93
CA GLN A 242 -4.40 -49.41 15.08
C GLN A 242 -5.08 -48.08 14.72
N ILE A 243 -6.32 -47.88 15.18
CA ILE A 243 -7.09 -46.65 14.98
C ILE A 243 -7.68 -46.16 16.31
N ASP A 244 -7.47 -44.89 16.63
CA ASP A 244 -7.93 -44.23 17.85
C ASP A 244 -8.47 -42.82 17.58
N ASN A 245 -9.02 -42.17 18.63
CA ASN A 245 -9.53 -40.79 18.60
C ASN A 245 -10.50 -40.48 17.44
N ILE A 246 -11.40 -41.41 17.12
CA ILE A 246 -12.38 -41.21 16.05
C ILE A 246 -13.42 -40.18 16.48
N ASN A 247 -13.46 -39.07 15.76
CA ASN A 247 -14.48 -38.03 15.89
C ASN A 247 -15.06 -37.69 14.52
N ILE A 248 -16.36 -37.85 14.40
CA ILE A 248 -17.12 -37.62 13.18
C ILE A 248 -18.26 -36.68 13.50
N THR A 249 -18.27 -35.54 12.84
CA THR A 249 -19.30 -34.51 13.00
C THR A 249 -19.90 -34.19 11.65
N SER A 250 -21.19 -33.86 11.64
CA SER A 250 -21.84 -33.27 10.49
C SER A 250 -22.47 -31.94 10.87
N ALA A 251 -22.30 -30.95 10.00
CA ALA A 251 -23.02 -29.70 10.07
C ALA A 251 -23.84 -29.52 8.78
N PRO A 252 -25.02 -28.89 8.84
CA PRO A 252 -25.60 -28.30 7.64
C PRO A 252 -24.53 -27.40 7.04
N HIS A 253 -24.28 -27.53 5.73
CA HIS A 253 -23.46 -26.57 4.99
C HIS A 253 -24.24 -25.25 4.94
N THR A 254 -24.26 -24.52 6.06
CA THR A 254 -24.42 -23.09 6.03
C THR A 254 -23.22 -22.61 5.23
N ASN A 255 -23.43 -21.96 4.07
CA ASN A 255 -22.39 -21.07 3.52
C ASN A 255 -21.78 -20.36 4.71
N PRO A 256 -20.46 -20.48 4.94
CA PRO A 256 -19.83 -19.99 6.17
C PRO A 256 -20.38 -18.60 6.37
N SER A 257 -21.07 -18.38 7.49
CA SER A 257 -21.93 -17.21 7.68
C SER A 257 -21.15 -16.00 7.20
N ALA A 258 -21.56 -15.44 6.05
CA ALA A 258 -20.83 -14.35 5.43
C ALA A 258 -20.54 -13.35 6.54
N ASN A 259 -19.27 -13.00 6.74
CA ASN A 259 -18.94 -12.03 7.78
C ASN A 259 -19.84 -10.82 7.55
N PRO A 260 -20.62 -10.39 8.56
CA PRO A 260 -21.53 -9.28 8.37
C PRO A 260 -20.73 -8.09 7.84
N PRO A 261 -21.23 -7.38 6.81
CA PRO A 261 -20.50 -6.25 6.28
C PRO A 261 -20.15 -5.26 7.40
N PRO A 262 -18.97 -4.64 7.37
CA PRO A 262 -18.56 -3.70 8.39
C PRO A 262 -19.56 -2.54 8.48
N SER A 263 -19.63 -1.93 9.67
CA SER A 263 -20.42 -0.71 9.88
C SER A 263 -20.02 0.36 8.85
N GLY A 264 -21.00 1.11 8.32
CA GLY A 264 -20.77 2.10 7.26
C GLY A 264 -20.72 1.53 5.84
N THR A 265 -20.96 0.22 5.63
CA THR A 265 -21.10 -0.34 4.28
C THR A 265 -22.30 0.29 3.57
N LEU A 266 -22.03 0.96 2.44
CA LEU A 266 -23.03 1.57 1.58
C LEU A 266 -23.67 0.52 0.67
N TRP A 267 -22.84 -0.39 0.15
CA TRP A 267 -23.27 -1.59 -0.56
C TRP A 267 -22.17 -2.64 -0.64
N GLN A 268 -22.60 -3.89 -0.88
CA GLN A 268 -21.74 -5.03 -1.18
C GLN A 268 -22.40 -5.88 -2.27
N ILE A 269 -21.59 -6.39 -3.19
CA ILE A 269 -21.92 -7.44 -4.16
C ILE A 269 -21.10 -8.68 -3.79
N GLY A 270 -21.76 -9.84 -3.68
CA GLY A 270 -21.10 -11.10 -3.27
C GLY A 270 -21.10 -11.33 -1.76
N PHE A 271 -20.55 -12.48 -1.37
CA PHE A 271 -20.32 -12.83 0.02
C PHE A 271 -18.86 -12.69 0.39
N ASP A 272 -18.61 -12.68 1.70
CA ASP A 272 -17.27 -12.69 2.26
C ASP A 272 -16.98 -14.13 2.70
N ASP A 273 -16.94 -15.03 1.71
CA ASP A 273 -16.87 -16.49 1.90
C ASP A 273 -15.75 -17.15 1.08
N TYR A 274 -14.89 -16.34 0.46
CA TYR A 274 -13.75 -16.76 -0.35
C TYR A 274 -14.13 -17.53 -1.61
N SER A 275 -15.36 -17.37 -2.09
CA SER A 275 -15.89 -18.06 -3.24
C SER A 275 -16.30 -17.08 -4.32
N ASN A 276 -16.52 -17.58 -5.52
CA ASN A 276 -17.18 -16.82 -6.57
C ASN A 276 -18.34 -17.59 -7.18
N ALA A 277 -18.81 -18.61 -6.43
CA ALA A 277 -19.79 -19.59 -6.87
C ALA A 277 -21.22 -18.99 -6.99
N GLU A 278 -21.50 -17.90 -6.27
CA GLU A 278 -22.77 -17.19 -6.32
C GLU A 278 -22.95 -16.35 -7.60
N PHE A 279 -21.85 -16.10 -8.33
CA PHE A 279 -21.82 -15.26 -9.51
C PHE A 279 -21.95 -16.04 -10.82
N SER A 280 -22.25 -15.30 -11.88
CA SER A 280 -22.41 -15.83 -13.24
C SER A 280 -21.13 -15.70 -14.07
N LEU A 281 -21.04 -16.50 -15.14
CA LEU A 281 -20.03 -16.37 -16.20
C LEU A 281 -20.36 -15.29 -17.25
N THR A 282 -21.60 -14.81 -17.25
CA THR A 282 -22.08 -13.73 -18.12
C THR A 282 -21.48 -12.41 -17.65
N ASN A 283 -20.89 -11.65 -18.56
CA ASN A 283 -20.24 -10.37 -18.30
C ASN A 283 -21.16 -9.21 -18.72
N PRO A 284 -22.00 -8.65 -17.82
CA PRO A 284 -22.71 -7.42 -18.13
C PRO A 284 -21.72 -6.26 -18.24
N SER A 285 -21.97 -5.32 -19.14
CA SER A 285 -21.18 -4.08 -19.21
C SER A 285 -21.58 -3.07 -18.12
N ALA A 286 -22.78 -3.21 -17.57
CA ALA A 286 -23.31 -2.35 -16.52
C ALA A 286 -24.17 -3.14 -15.53
N TYR A 287 -24.14 -2.75 -14.26
CA TYR A 287 -24.92 -3.35 -13.20
C TYR A 287 -25.39 -2.30 -12.19
N THR A 288 -26.69 -2.27 -11.91
CA THR A 288 -27.26 -1.41 -10.87
C THR A 288 -27.25 -2.14 -9.54
N ILE A 289 -26.63 -1.54 -8.53
CA ILE A 289 -26.62 -2.07 -7.17
C ILE A 289 -28.07 -2.12 -6.65
N PRO A 290 -28.59 -3.31 -6.30
CA PRO A 290 -29.97 -3.43 -5.89
C PRO A 290 -30.14 -2.90 -4.45
N SER A 291 -31.31 -2.31 -4.16
CA SER A 291 -31.59 -1.74 -2.84
C SER A 291 -31.69 -2.80 -1.74
N ASP A 292 -31.91 -4.06 -2.11
CA ASP A 292 -32.02 -5.21 -1.21
C ASP A 292 -30.68 -5.91 -0.92
N TRP A 293 -29.54 -5.32 -1.34
CA TRP A 293 -28.22 -5.96 -1.28
C TRP A 293 -27.88 -6.58 0.09
N GLN A 294 -28.29 -5.96 1.20
CA GLN A 294 -28.04 -6.46 2.57
C GLN A 294 -28.67 -7.81 2.86
N THR A 295 -29.81 -8.09 2.24
CA THR A 295 -30.60 -9.31 2.44
C THR A 295 -30.49 -10.29 1.27
N ARG A 296 -29.79 -9.87 0.21
CA ARG A 296 -29.75 -10.59 -1.06
C ARG A 296 -28.90 -11.85 -0.93
N GLN A 297 -29.50 -12.99 -1.29
CA GLN A 297 -28.84 -14.31 -1.25
C GLN A 297 -28.39 -14.80 -2.64
N ASN A 298 -28.77 -14.10 -3.71
CA ASN A 298 -28.53 -14.53 -5.09
C ASN A 298 -27.85 -13.42 -5.91
N TRP A 299 -26.63 -13.70 -6.35
CA TRP A 299 -25.78 -12.81 -7.17
C TRP A 299 -25.55 -13.31 -8.61
N THR A 300 -26.35 -14.28 -9.07
CA THR A 300 -26.23 -14.85 -10.43
C THR A 300 -26.48 -13.86 -11.57
N GLY A 301 -26.96 -12.66 -11.28
CA GLY A 301 -27.06 -11.55 -12.24
C GLY A 301 -25.77 -10.73 -12.40
N PHE A 302 -24.75 -10.98 -11.59
CA PHE A 302 -23.46 -10.31 -11.60
C PHE A 302 -22.35 -11.24 -12.10
N THR A 303 -21.31 -10.68 -12.72
CA THR A 303 -20.18 -11.48 -13.20
C THR A 303 -19.22 -11.83 -12.07
N ARG A 304 -18.60 -13.01 -12.15
CA ARG A 304 -17.57 -13.46 -11.22
C ARG A 304 -16.18 -12.84 -11.47
N ARG A 305 -15.99 -12.17 -12.62
CA ARG A 305 -14.70 -11.63 -13.06
C ARG A 305 -14.83 -10.62 -14.18
N ILE A 306 -13.83 -9.76 -14.29
CA ILE A 306 -13.57 -8.90 -15.45
C ILE A 306 -12.39 -9.46 -16.24
N ILE A 307 -12.51 -9.50 -17.57
CA ILE A 307 -11.45 -9.97 -18.47
C ILE A 307 -11.40 -9.02 -19.66
N ARG A 308 -10.25 -8.40 -19.92
CA ARG A 308 -10.13 -7.40 -20.99
C ARG A 308 -10.56 -7.92 -22.38
N SER A 309 -10.23 -9.16 -22.71
CA SER A 309 -10.61 -9.78 -24.00
C SER A 309 -12.10 -9.99 -24.20
N MET A 310 -12.89 -10.01 -23.12
CA MET A 310 -14.35 -10.24 -23.18
C MET A 310 -15.14 -8.98 -22.85
N GLN A 311 -14.78 -8.32 -21.75
CA GLN A 311 -15.45 -7.15 -21.20
C GLN A 311 -14.39 -6.32 -20.45
N PRO A 312 -13.82 -5.29 -21.09
CA PRO A 312 -12.73 -4.51 -20.50
C PRO A 312 -13.19 -3.52 -19.44
N THR A 313 -14.49 -3.21 -19.39
CA THR A 313 -15.08 -2.23 -18.47
C THR A 313 -16.35 -2.74 -17.82
N LEU A 314 -16.65 -2.31 -16.60
CA LEU A 314 -17.88 -2.62 -15.88
C LEU A 314 -18.37 -1.38 -15.11
N ASP A 315 -19.56 -0.89 -15.45
CA ASP A 315 -20.18 0.24 -14.76
C ASP A 315 -21.09 -0.24 -13.62
N LEU A 316 -20.83 0.23 -12.40
CA LEU A 316 -21.63 -0.01 -11.20
C LEU A 316 -22.40 1.25 -10.82
N THR A 317 -23.72 1.22 -10.92
CA THR A 317 -24.59 2.38 -10.58
C THR A 317 -25.22 2.20 -9.19
N TYR A 318 -25.14 3.23 -8.35
CA TYR A 318 -25.69 3.24 -6.99
C TYR A 318 -26.19 4.64 -6.62
N THR A 319 -26.96 4.75 -5.53
CA THR A 319 -27.49 6.04 -5.05
C THR A 319 -26.96 6.37 -3.66
N LEU A 320 -26.56 7.62 -3.46
CA LEU A 320 -26.19 8.17 -2.15
C LEU A 320 -27.24 9.15 -1.66
N ALA A 321 -27.77 8.95 -0.44
CA ALA A 321 -28.66 9.92 0.20
C ALA A 321 -27.92 11.22 0.56
N SER A 322 -26.64 11.11 0.91
CA SER A 322 -25.70 12.20 1.14
C SER A 322 -24.28 11.73 0.81
N VAL A 323 -23.40 12.66 0.44
CA VAL A 323 -21.97 12.37 0.26
C VAL A 323 -21.31 12.20 1.63
N PRO A 324 -20.65 11.05 1.91
CA PRO A 324 -19.91 10.86 3.16
C PRO A 324 -18.85 11.94 3.37
N GLN A 325 -18.75 12.45 4.61
CA GLN A 325 -17.93 13.62 4.93
C GLN A 325 -16.45 13.45 4.56
N TYR A 326 -15.93 12.23 4.72
CA TYR A 326 -14.52 11.91 4.51
C TYR A 326 -14.28 11.05 3.26
N GLY A 327 -15.27 10.94 2.37
CA GLY A 327 -15.20 10.04 1.21
C GLY A 327 -15.53 8.59 1.56
N VAL A 328 -15.13 7.69 0.67
CA VAL A 328 -15.45 6.26 0.75
C VAL A 328 -14.22 5.41 0.45
N GLU A 329 -14.26 4.16 0.86
CA GLU A 329 -13.30 3.14 0.49
C GLU A 329 -13.99 2.07 -0.36
N PHE A 330 -13.40 1.78 -1.52
CA PHE A 330 -13.80 0.66 -2.38
C PHE A 330 -12.90 -0.55 -2.11
N ASN A 331 -13.51 -1.66 -1.75
CA ASN A 331 -12.85 -2.90 -1.39
C ASN A 331 -13.12 -4.00 -2.41
N LEU A 332 -12.03 -4.56 -2.94
CA LEU A 332 -12.00 -5.67 -3.87
C LEU A 332 -11.34 -6.86 -3.18
N ARG A 333 -12.11 -7.91 -2.89
CA ARG A 333 -11.54 -9.18 -2.44
C ARG A 333 -11.34 -10.12 -3.62
N THR A 334 -10.11 -10.54 -3.88
CA THR A 334 -9.79 -11.35 -5.06
C THR A 334 -9.94 -12.86 -4.81
N THR A 335 -10.38 -13.59 -5.83
CA THR A 335 -10.40 -15.07 -5.85
C THR A 335 -9.50 -15.64 -6.93
N GLN A 336 -9.40 -14.96 -8.08
CA GLN A 336 -8.62 -15.40 -9.24
C GLN A 336 -7.98 -14.20 -9.90
N VAL A 337 -6.65 -14.14 -9.93
CA VAL A 337 -5.92 -13.04 -10.59
C VAL A 337 -4.84 -13.66 -11.46
N SER A 338 -4.64 -13.08 -12.65
CA SER A 338 -3.60 -13.57 -13.55
C SER A 338 -2.19 -13.21 -13.04
N TYR A 339 -1.20 -14.07 -13.30
CA TYR A 339 0.21 -13.73 -13.08
C TYR A 339 0.78 -12.73 -14.11
N ALA A 340 -0.03 -12.22 -15.06
CA ALA A 340 0.37 -11.10 -15.91
C ALA A 340 0.26 -9.73 -15.20
N THR A 341 0.03 -9.71 -13.89
CA THR A 341 -0.13 -8.49 -13.07
C THR A 341 -1.21 -7.56 -13.61
N PRO A 342 -2.47 -8.01 -13.72
CA PRO A 342 -3.54 -7.14 -14.21
C PRO A 342 -3.78 -5.98 -13.25
N GLU A 343 -4.11 -4.83 -13.83
CA GLU A 343 -4.44 -3.61 -13.11
C GLU A 343 -5.96 -3.39 -13.13
N LEU A 344 -6.50 -2.76 -12.09
CA LEU A 344 -7.90 -2.31 -12.07
C LEU A 344 -7.94 -0.79 -11.93
N ALA A 345 -8.19 -0.10 -13.04
CA ALA A 345 -8.48 1.33 -13.03
C ALA A 345 -9.92 1.55 -12.54
N VAL A 346 -10.11 2.47 -11.61
CA VAL A 346 -11.41 2.80 -11.03
C VAL A 346 -11.70 4.26 -11.26
N TYR A 347 -12.87 4.55 -11.82
CA TYR A 347 -13.36 5.89 -12.06
C TYR A 347 -14.64 6.11 -11.27
N SER A 348 -14.73 7.23 -10.55
CA SER A 348 -15.96 7.68 -9.91
C SER A 348 -16.53 8.86 -10.69
N ASN A 349 -17.75 8.69 -11.22
CA ASN A 349 -18.44 9.69 -12.03
C ASN A 349 -17.59 10.22 -13.20
N GLY A 350 -16.83 9.31 -13.85
CA GLY A 350 -15.94 9.61 -14.98
C GLY A 350 -14.58 10.19 -14.60
N GLN A 351 -14.34 10.50 -13.32
CA GLN A 351 -13.04 10.96 -12.83
C GLN A 351 -12.22 9.78 -12.29
N PHE A 352 -10.94 9.71 -12.65
CA PHE A 352 -10.05 8.66 -12.16
C PHE A 352 -9.87 8.76 -10.65
N ALA A 353 -10.21 7.70 -9.93
CA ALA A 353 -10.05 7.59 -8.49
C ALA A 353 -8.70 6.93 -8.15
N GLY A 354 -8.33 5.90 -8.89
CA GLY A 354 -7.03 5.24 -8.75
C GLY A 354 -6.92 3.98 -9.59
N MET A 355 -5.76 3.34 -9.52
CA MET A 355 -5.48 2.08 -10.19
C MET A 355 -4.91 1.10 -9.18
N ILE A 356 -5.63 0.01 -8.97
CA ILE A 356 -5.27 -1.04 -8.04
C ILE A 356 -4.32 -2.00 -8.76
N GLN A 357 -3.13 -2.21 -8.20
CA GLN A 357 -2.23 -3.26 -8.64
C GLN A 357 -2.68 -4.59 -8.02
N THR A 358 -2.88 -5.60 -8.86
CA THR A 358 -3.26 -6.94 -8.39
C THR A 358 -2.28 -7.97 -8.91
N TRP A 359 -2.11 -9.03 -8.14
CA TRP A 359 -1.25 -10.15 -8.48
C TRP A 359 -1.92 -11.48 -8.14
N GLY A 360 -1.61 -12.52 -8.89
CA GLY A 360 -2.08 -13.87 -8.61
C GLY A 360 -1.32 -14.93 -9.38
N THR A 361 -1.81 -16.16 -9.28
CA THR A 361 -1.12 -17.41 -9.66
C THR A 361 -1.76 -18.10 -10.87
N VAL A 362 -2.64 -17.41 -11.62
CA VAL A 362 -3.44 -18.00 -12.70
C VAL A 362 -2.90 -17.62 -14.08
N PHE A 363 -2.74 -18.62 -14.96
CA PHE A 363 -2.51 -18.36 -16.39
C PHE A 363 -3.07 -19.49 -17.25
N GLY A 364 -3.96 -19.11 -18.16
CA GLY A 364 -4.78 -20.09 -18.85
C GLY A 364 -5.60 -20.91 -17.85
N SER A 365 -5.40 -22.23 -17.85
CA SER A 365 -6.05 -23.18 -16.95
C SER A 365 -5.17 -23.65 -15.78
N VAL A 366 -3.94 -23.15 -15.67
CA VAL A 366 -2.96 -23.57 -14.65
C VAL A 366 -3.08 -22.66 -13.43
N ARG A 367 -3.07 -23.26 -12.23
CA ARG A 367 -3.11 -22.58 -10.93
C ARG A 367 -2.03 -23.16 -10.03
N CYS A 368 -1.20 -22.31 -9.45
CA CYS A 368 0.00 -22.70 -8.68
C CYS A 368 -0.11 -22.39 -7.18
N GLY A 369 -1.32 -22.09 -6.69
CA GLY A 369 -1.62 -21.71 -5.31
C GLY A 369 -2.72 -20.67 -5.25
N ASP A 370 -3.16 -20.31 -4.05
CA ASP A 370 -4.26 -19.39 -3.79
C ASP A 370 -3.76 -18.23 -2.93
N TYR A 371 -3.34 -17.16 -3.59
CA TYR A 371 -3.12 -15.89 -2.91
C TYR A 371 -4.39 -15.05 -2.98
N ARG A 372 -5.01 -14.83 -1.82
CA ARG A 372 -6.26 -14.09 -1.70
C ARG A 372 -5.98 -12.84 -0.88
N ASN A 373 -6.38 -11.69 -1.40
CA ASN A 373 -6.17 -10.43 -0.70
C ASN A 373 -7.36 -9.48 -0.85
N VAL A 374 -7.51 -8.58 0.11
CA VAL A 374 -8.43 -7.44 0.01
C VAL A 374 -7.63 -6.22 -0.40
N TYR A 375 -7.90 -5.73 -1.61
CA TYR A 375 -7.36 -4.48 -2.12
C TYR A 375 -8.33 -3.34 -1.83
N ARG A 376 -7.80 -2.21 -1.36
CA ARG A 376 -8.57 -1.07 -0.86
C ARG A 376 -8.25 0.17 -1.71
N LEU A 377 -9.27 0.93 -2.11
CA LEU A 377 -9.08 2.18 -2.83
C LEU A 377 -9.82 3.32 -2.12
N TYR A 378 -9.09 4.34 -1.71
CA TYR A 378 -9.70 5.58 -1.23
C TYR A 378 -10.30 6.37 -2.39
N ILE A 379 -11.57 6.75 -2.26
CA ILE A 379 -12.26 7.65 -3.20
C ILE A 379 -12.66 8.92 -2.44
N PRO A 380 -12.03 10.07 -2.74
CA PRO A 380 -12.31 11.32 -2.05
C PRO A 380 -13.73 11.81 -2.35
N ARG A 381 -14.32 12.52 -1.38
CA ARG A 381 -15.69 13.04 -1.46
C ARG A 381 -15.94 13.92 -2.68
N GLU A 382 -14.91 14.60 -3.18
CA GLU A 382 -14.97 15.49 -4.34
C GLU A 382 -15.30 14.76 -5.64
N LYS A 383 -15.13 13.43 -5.68
CA LYS A 383 -15.49 12.57 -6.81
C LYS A 383 -16.87 11.92 -6.66
N LEU A 384 -17.61 12.24 -5.60
CA LEU A 384 -18.93 11.69 -5.28
C LEU A 384 -19.99 12.78 -5.37
N GLN A 385 -21.25 12.38 -5.57
CA GLN A 385 -22.39 13.30 -5.57
C GLN A 385 -23.59 12.73 -4.83
N THR A 386 -24.49 13.60 -4.37
CA THR A 386 -25.79 13.16 -3.85
C THR A 386 -26.65 12.63 -5.01
N GLY A 387 -27.42 11.57 -4.77
CA GLY A 387 -28.21 10.91 -5.81
C GLY A 387 -27.40 9.83 -6.55
N SER A 388 -27.61 9.72 -7.86
CA SER A 388 -27.01 8.66 -8.68
C SER A 388 -25.50 8.86 -8.83
N ASN A 389 -24.73 7.79 -8.62
CA ASN A 389 -23.29 7.72 -8.84
C ASN A 389 -22.96 6.52 -9.71
N THR A 390 -21.83 6.60 -10.43
CA THR A 390 -21.29 5.47 -11.21
C THR A 390 -19.83 5.22 -10.83
N LEU A 391 -19.50 3.98 -10.48
CA LEU A 391 -18.12 3.49 -10.47
C LEU A 391 -17.87 2.68 -11.74
N CYS A 392 -16.97 3.14 -12.60
CA CYS A 392 -16.52 2.38 -13.75
C CYS A 392 -15.22 1.65 -13.38
N LEU A 393 -15.23 0.33 -13.49
CA LEU A 393 -14.07 -0.53 -13.31
C LEU A 393 -13.50 -0.88 -14.69
N GLU A 394 -12.21 -0.65 -14.93
CA GLU A 394 -11.55 -0.98 -16.18
C GLU A 394 -10.31 -1.84 -15.93
N THR A 395 -10.15 -2.91 -16.72
CA THR A 395 -8.87 -3.60 -16.87
C THR A 395 -8.12 -3.02 -18.07
N PRO A 396 -7.16 -2.10 -17.90
CA PRO A 396 -6.44 -1.48 -19.03
C PRO A 396 -5.56 -2.48 -19.78
N LEU A 397 -5.05 -2.05 -20.95
CA LEU A 397 -3.88 -2.71 -21.54
C LEU A 397 -2.70 -2.53 -20.60
N MET A 398 -1.92 -3.60 -20.42
CA MET A 398 -0.63 -3.52 -19.73
C MET A 398 0.25 -2.45 -20.38
N PRO A 399 1.11 -1.75 -19.62
CA PRO A 399 2.07 -0.82 -20.18
C PRO A 399 2.86 -1.43 -21.35
N TYR A 400 3.19 -0.61 -22.33
CA TYR A 400 3.94 -0.97 -23.55
C TYR A 400 3.26 -1.97 -24.50
N THR A 401 2.07 -2.49 -24.17
CA THR A 401 1.34 -3.40 -25.07
C THR A 401 0.56 -2.63 -26.14
N THR A 402 0.69 -3.07 -27.40
CA THR A 402 -0.06 -2.51 -28.55
C THR A 402 -0.93 -3.55 -29.24
N SER A 403 -0.73 -4.83 -28.93
CA SER A 403 -1.48 -5.94 -29.50
C SER A 403 -2.64 -6.35 -28.59
N THR A 404 -3.65 -6.98 -29.17
CA THR A 404 -4.75 -7.61 -28.41
C THR A 404 -4.42 -9.04 -27.96
N SER A 405 -3.25 -9.60 -28.30
CA SER A 405 -2.92 -11.01 -28.03
C SER A 405 -2.81 -11.31 -26.53
N GLY A 406 -2.44 -10.32 -25.72
CA GLY A 406 -2.35 -10.42 -24.26
C GLY A 406 -3.64 -10.08 -23.49
N ASN A 407 -4.71 -9.65 -24.15
CA ASN A 407 -5.92 -9.17 -23.47
C ASN A 407 -6.60 -10.22 -22.58
N TRP A 408 -6.38 -11.51 -22.83
CA TRP A 408 -6.92 -12.58 -22.00
C TRP A 408 -6.22 -12.67 -20.64
N ALA A 409 -4.97 -12.22 -20.54
CA ALA A 409 -4.18 -12.24 -19.32
C ALA A 409 -4.55 -11.09 -18.37
N CYS A 410 -5.21 -10.03 -18.86
CA CYS A 410 -5.79 -8.99 -18.02
C CYS A 410 -7.11 -9.49 -17.37
N MET A 411 -7.02 -10.39 -16.39
CA MET A 411 -8.16 -11.01 -15.70
C MET A 411 -8.11 -10.80 -14.19
N ILE A 412 -9.22 -10.31 -13.62
CA ILE A 412 -9.43 -10.17 -12.19
C ILE A 412 -10.80 -10.75 -11.83
N GLY A 413 -10.80 -11.76 -10.96
CA GLY A 413 -11.97 -12.39 -10.36
C GLY A 413 -12.03 -12.13 -8.87
N TRP A 414 -13.24 -12.05 -8.33
CA TRP A 414 -13.51 -11.55 -6.98
C TRP A 414 -14.42 -12.47 -6.18
N ASP A 415 -14.34 -12.29 -4.86
CA ASP A 415 -15.25 -12.81 -3.84
C ASP A 415 -16.36 -11.79 -3.60
N TYR A 416 -15.96 -10.56 -3.29
CA TYR A 416 -16.89 -9.44 -3.23
C TYR A 416 -16.29 -8.15 -3.77
N LEU A 417 -17.21 -7.24 -4.10
CA LEU A 417 -16.95 -5.80 -4.28
C LEU A 417 -17.77 -5.04 -3.22
N ARG A 418 -17.15 -4.13 -2.47
CA ARG A 418 -17.79 -3.43 -1.35
C ARG A 418 -17.44 -1.94 -1.37
N LEU A 419 -18.39 -1.08 -1.04
CA LEU A 419 -18.16 0.35 -0.81
C LEU A 419 -18.52 0.71 0.62
N VAL A 420 -17.59 1.33 1.33
CA VAL A 420 -17.71 1.67 2.76
C VAL A 420 -17.52 3.17 2.94
N SER A 421 -18.39 3.82 3.72
CA SER A 421 -18.19 5.22 4.11
C SER A 421 -17.11 5.34 5.18
N LEU A 422 -16.19 6.29 5.02
CA LEU A 422 -15.18 6.58 6.04
C LEU A 422 -15.77 7.38 7.21
N SER A 423 -15.53 6.92 8.44
CA SER A 423 -15.97 7.59 9.67
C SER A 423 -15.00 8.66 10.18
N ALA A 424 -13.79 8.71 9.63
CA ALA A 424 -12.73 9.67 9.94
C ALA A 424 -11.99 10.03 8.63
N PRO A 425 -11.18 11.11 8.61
CA PRO A 425 -10.28 11.37 7.49
C PRO A 425 -9.45 10.14 7.14
N ALA A 426 -9.24 9.87 5.85
CA ALA A 426 -8.32 8.82 5.44
C ALA A 426 -6.91 9.13 5.97
N GLU A 427 -6.21 8.12 6.47
CA GLU A 427 -4.82 8.23 6.91
C GLU A 427 -3.85 8.22 5.71
N GLU A 428 -4.26 7.58 4.61
CA GLU A 428 -3.46 7.34 3.42
C GLU A 428 -4.36 7.35 2.17
N PRO A 429 -3.93 7.93 1.03
CA PRO A 429 -4.57 7.70 -0.27
C PRO A 429 -4.24 6.29 -0.80
N ILE A 430 -4.84 5.26 -0.17
CA ILE A 430 -4.58 3.84 -0.45
C ILE A 430 -5.09 3.42 -1.83
N HIS A 431 -4.26 2.68 -2.58
CA HIS A 431 -4.46 2.27 -3.98
C HIS A 431 -4.15 0.77 -4.17
N GLY A 432 -4.87 -0.07 -3.43
CA GLY A 432 -4.62 -1.49 -3.28
C GLY A 432 -4.14 -1.77 -1.86
N ARG A 433 -2.82 -1.73 -1.66
CA ARG A 433 -2.16 -1.87 -0.36
C ARG A 433 -1.30 -0.64 -0.07
N VAL A 434 -0.96 -0.44 1.19
CA VAL A 434 0.16 0.43 1.56
C VAL A 434 1.44 -0.35 1.27
N VAL A 435 2.38 0.28 0.57
CA VAL A 435 3.69 -0.29 0.26
C VAL A 435 4.73 0.81 0.36
N TYR A 436 5.82 0.53 1.07
CA TYR A 436 6.94 1.43 1.19
C TYR A 436 8.03 1.05 0.19
N GLY A 437 8.64 2.04 -0.45
CA GLY A 437 9.64 1.84 -1.50
C GLY A 437 11.00 2.43 -1.17
N GLY A 438 12.06 1.94 -1.81
CA GLY A 438 13.36 2.61 -1.81
C GLY A 438 14.40 1.88 -2.62
N THR A 439 15.67 2.05 -2.27
CA THR A 439 16.82 1.40 -2.92
C THR A 439 17.97 1.20 -1.93
N THR A 440 19.05 0.59 -2.38
CA THR A 440 20.37 0.69 -1.73
C THR A 440 21.15 1.84 -2.35
N LEU A 441 21.57 2.83 -1.55
CA LEU A 441 22.55 3.81 -2.05
C LEU A 441 23.93 3.17 -2.10
N SER A 442 24.51 3.10 -3.30
CA SER A 442 25.85 2.58 -3.53
C SER A 442 26.64 3.44 -4.52
N LYS A 443 27.98 3.32 -4.46
CA LYS A 443 28.91 3.93 -5.42
C LYS A 443 29.25 3.01 -6.60
N THR A 444 29.31 1.70 -6.38
CA THR A 444 29.65 0.68 -7.40
C THR A 444 28.95 -0.65 -7.05
N GLY A 445 28.93 -1.63 -7.97
CA GLY A 445 28.25 -2.91 -7.74
C GLY A 445 29.12 -4.06 -7.22
N VAL A 446 30.45 -3.98 -7.37
CA VAL A 446 31.35 -5.09 -7.02
C VAL A 446 32.58 -4.60 -6.26
N GLY A 447 32.95 -5.34 -5.22
CA GLY A 447 34.18 -5.14 -4.43
C GLY A 447 34.04 -4.23 -3.21
N ASP A 448 35.18 -3.90 -2.60
CA ASP A 448 35.25 -3.09 -1.37
C ASP A 448 34.67 -1.67 -1.53
N GLU A 449 34.71 -1.13 -2.75
CA GLU A 449 34.19 0.22 -3.07
C GLU A 449 32.65 0.26 -3.10
N ALA A 450 32.00 -0.84 -3.51
CA ALA A 450 30.53 -0.98 -3.48
C ALA A 450 29.95 -0.89 -2.06
N GLN A 451 30.78 -1.19 -1.05
CA GLN A 451 30.41 -1.24 0.37
C GLN A 451 30.88 0.00 1.15
N THR A 452 31.46 0.99 0.45
CA THR A 452 32.03 2.18 1.09
C THR A 452 30.98 3.27 1.21
N ILE A 453 30.57 3.54 2.44
CA ILE A 453 29.76 4.71 2.81
C ILE A 453 30.72 5.78 3.30
N ASP A 454 30.85 6.86 2.53
CA ASP A 454 31.64 8.05 2.86
C ASP A 454 30.84 9.33 2.62
N SER A 455 31.43 10.48 2.92
CA SER A 455 30.77 11.79 2.79
C SER A 455 30.33 12.11 1.36
N ASP A 456 30.96 11.54 0.34
CA ASP A 456 30.55 11.77 -1.04
C ASP A 456 29.24 11.04 -1.33
N LEU A 457 29.06 9.82 -0.84
CA LEU A 457 27.79 9.10 -1.00
C LEU A 457 26.65 9.80 -0.24
N VAL A 458 26.93 10.27 0.99
CA VAL A 458 25.96 11.02 1.81
C VAL A 458 25.44 12.26 1.06
N ARG A 459 26.33 12.98 0.37
CA ARG A 459 26.00 14.17 -0.42
C ARG A 459 25.03 13.90 -1.57
N PHE A 460 25.00 12.69 -2.11
CA PHE A 460 24.08 12.29 -3.18
C PHE A 460 22.71 11.82 -2.66
N ALA A 461 22.58 11.50 -1.38
CA ALA A 461 21.37 10.87 -0.84
C ALA A 461 20.09 11.71 -1.07
N GLU A 462 20.08 12.97 -0.63
CA GLU A 462 18.90 13.83 -0.77
C GLU A 462 18.50 14.07 -2.24
N PRO A 463 19.38 14.57 -3.13
CA PRO A 463 19.01 14.84 -4.52
C PRO A 463 18.50 13.61 -5.27
N LEU A 464 19.10 12.44 -5.05
CA LEU A 464 18.68 11.20 -5.71
C LEU A 464 17.36 10.67 -5.17
N LEU A 465 17.15 10.70 -3.85
CA LEU A 465 15.89 10.23 -3.25
C LEU A 465 14.71 11.14 -3.56
N GLU A 466 14.94 12.46 -3.69
CA GLU A 466 13.95 13.39 -4.25
C GLU A 466 13.63 13.03 -5.72
N TRP A 467 14.63 12.71 -6.53
CA TRP A 467 14.43 12.35 -7.95
C TRP A 467 13.77 10.99 -8.14
N MET A 468 14.00 10.04 -7.24
CA MET A 468 13.27 8.77 -7.21
C MET A 468 11.82 8.94 -6.76
N GLY A 469 11.52 10.01 -6.02
CA GLY A 469 10.18 10.30 -5.50
C GLY A 469 9.84 9.56 -4.22
N VAL A 470 10.85 9.10 -3.46
CA VAL A 470 10.65 8.33 -2.21
C VAL A 470 10.95 9.12 -0.94
N ALA A 471 11.58 10.30 -1.04
CA ALA A 471 11.90 11.10 0.13
C ALA A 471 10.65 11.58 0.92
N TYR A 472 10.85 11.83 2.21
CA TYR A 472 9.96 12.55 3.13
C TYR A 472 8.66 11.85 3.55
N SER A 473 8.50 10.55 3.28
CA SER A 473 7.22 9.86 3.49
C SER A 473 7.30 8.48 4.16
N GLY A 474 8.32 8.20 4.98
CA GLY A 474 8.42 6.94 5.74
C GLY A 474 8.88 5.72 4.93
N ASN A 475 9.22 5.93 3.65
CA ASN A 475 9.76 4.94 2.72
C ASN A 475 11.04 4.27 3.24
N THR A 476 11.40 3.09 2.70
CA THR A 476 12.46 2.25 3.27
C THR A 476 13.67 2.15 2.39
N MET A 477 14.82 2.54 2.93
CA MET A 477 16.12 2.34 2.32
C MET A 477 16.77 1.06 2.82
N ARG A 478 17.58 0.43 1.97
CA ARG A 478 18.52 -0.60 2.41
C ARG A 478 19.90 0.00 2.61
N ALA A 479 20.59 -0.42 3.67
CA ALA A 479 21.88 0.11 4.07
C ALA A 479 22.90 -1.00 4.33
N ASN A 480 23.87 -1.15 3.42
CA ASN A 480 24.84 -2.24 3.42
C ASN A 480 26.09 -1.87 4.22
N PHE A 481 26.26 -2.50 5.39
CA PHE A 481 27.25 -2.22 6.42
C PHE A 481 28.23 -3.39 6.66
N TRP A 482 28.33 -4.37 5.74
CA TRP A 482 29.10 -5.65 5.79
C TRP A 482 30.48 -5.66 6.46
N LYS A 483 31.16 -4.52 6.55
CA LYS A 483 32.51 -4.43 7.14
C LYS A 483 32.58 -3.35 8.20
N ASN A 484 32.92 -3.69 9.44
CA ASN A 484 33.17 -2.69 10.47
C ASN A 484 34.54 -2.03 10.27
N ARG A 485 34.60 -0.91 9.53
CA ARG A 485 35.80 -0.08 9.39
C ARG A 485 35.64 1.19 10.23
N LEU A 486 36.42 1.32 11.31
CA LEU A 486 36.39 2.50 12.20
C LEU A 486 36.52 3.83 11.43
N SER A 487 37.26 3.86 10.32
CA SER A 487 37.49 5.06 9.51
C SER A 487 36.26 5.59 8.77
N VAL A 488 35.24 4.77 8.52
CA VAL A 488 34.02 5.17 7.79
C VAL A 488 32.79 5.28 8.71
N GLN A 489 32.94 4.99 10.01
CA GLN A 489 31.86 5.10 10.98
C GLN A 489 31.21 6.50 11.04
N PRO A 490 31.95 7.63 10.93
CA PRO A 490 31.34 8.96 10.90
C PRO A 490 30.36 9.15 9.74
N ALA A 491 30.76 8.77 8.52
CA ALA A 491 29.90 8.89 7.34
C ALA A 491 28.71 7.94 7.36
N ARG A 492 28.84 6.76 7.99
CA ARG A 492 27.72 5.85 8.24
C ARG A 492 26.67 6.45 9.16
N MET A 493 27.11 7.11 10.23
CA MET A 493 26.21 7.85 11.11
C MET A 493 25.51 8.96 10.33
N GLU A 494 26.30 9.76 9.60
CA GLU A 494 25.80 10.87 8.79
C GLU A 494 24.77 10.40 7.73
N LEU A 495 24.97 9.23 7.12
CA LEU A 495 24.00 8.66 6.17
C LEU A 495 22.67 8.29 6.86
N LEU A 496 22.72 7.65 8.03
CA LEU A 496 21.51 7.28 8.77
C LEU A 496 20.78 8.51 9.32
N GLU A 497 21.52 9.52 9.78
CA GLU A 497 20.96 10.83 10.15
C GLU A 497 20.33 11.52 8.93
N LYS A 498 20.97 11.45 7.75
CA LYS A 498 20.39 11.96 6.51
C LYS A 498 19.11 11.23 6.13
N TYR A 499 19.02 9.91 6.33
CA TYR A 499 17.77 9.19 6.16
C TYR A 499 16.70 9.64 7.16
N CYS A 500 17.06 9.96 8.40
CA CYS A 500 16.15 10.57 9.36
C CYS A 500 15.65 11.95 8.90
N ASP A 501 16.52 12.83 8.41
CA ASP A 501 16.15 14.15 7.85
C ASP A 501 15.16 14.02 6.69
N LEU A 502 15.33 12.98 5.87
CA LEU A 502 14.47 12.65 4.75
C LEU A 502 13.26 11.80 5.16
N ASN A 503 13.02 11.60 6.46
CA ASN A 503 11.96 10.76 7.02
C ASN A 503 11.88 9.38 6.34
N MET A 504 13.02 8.70 6.22
CA MET A 504 13.14 7.36 5.66
C MET A 504 13.36 6.33 6.76
N THR A 505 12.66 5.21 6.68
CA THR A 505 13.00 4.01 7.45
C THR A 505 14.18 3.28 6.82
N VAL A 506 14.87 2.45 7.60
CA VAL A 506 16.07 1.74 7.14
C VAL A 506 16.02 0.26 7.49
N THR A 507 16.33 -0.57 6.49
CA THR A 507 16.71 -1.97 6.65
C THR A 507 18.22 -2.09 6.62
N MET A 508 18.80 -2.49 7.74
CA MET A 508 20.23 -2.67 7.91
C MET A 508 20.65 -4.05 7.48
N ASP A 509 21.65 -4.10 6.61
CA ASP A 509 22.34 -5.32 6.23
C ASP A 509 23.80 -5.22 6.72
N HIS A 510 24.12 -5.80 7.87
CA HIS A 510 25.39 -5.53 8.59
C HIS A 510 26.37 -6.69 8.64
N ILE A 511 26.00 -7.82 9.23
CA ILE A 511 26.86 -9.01 9.33
C ILE A 511 25.98 -10.13 8.84
N SER A 512 26.09 -10.47 7.56
CA SER A 512 25.56 -11.74 7.07
C SER A 512 26.27 -12.89 7.80
N ALA A 513 25.64 -14.06 7.89
CA ALA A 513 26.26 -15.23 8.53
C ALA A 513 27.66 -15.57 7.94
N ALA A 514 27.95 -15.11 6.72
CA ALA A 514 29.26 -15.19 6.06
C ALA A 514 30.40 -14.46 6.77
N HIS A 515 30.07 -13.52 7.65
CA HIS A 515 31.05 -12.77 8.43
C HIS A 515 31.11 -13.23 9.90
N VAL A 516 30.28 -14.20 10.28
CA VAL A 516 30.31 -14.90 11.57
C VAL A 516 31.27 -16.09 11.47
N GLY A 517 32.05 -16.32 12.53
CA GLY A 517 32.94 -17.48 12.55
C GLY A 517 32.19 -18.80 12.71
N THR A 518 32.96 -19.88 12.89
CA THR A 518 32.37 -21.16 13.29
C THR A 518 31.65 -21.02 14.62
N LEU A 519 30.42 -21.55 14.71
CA LEU A 519 29.65 -21.61 15.95
C LEU A 519 30.42 -22.39 17.02
N ASP A 520 30.16 -22.05 18.29
CA ASP A 520 30.68 -22.82 19.41
C ASP A 520 30.04 -24.22 19.46
N GLY A 521 30.61 -25.13 20.26
CA GLY A 521 30.19 -26.54 20.28
C GLY A 521 28.74 -26.80 20.75
N ASP A 522 28.10 -25.78 21.32
CA ASP A 522 26.69 -25.77 21.71
C ASP A 522 25.76 -25.12 20.66
N GLY A 523 26.31 -24.66 19.54
CA GLY A 523 25.59 -24.00 18.45
C GLY A 523 25.43 -22.48 18.62
N SER A 524 26.02 -21.87 19.66
CA SER A 524 25.96 -20.41 19.88
C SER A 524 26.98 -19.62 19.05
N LEU A 525 26.77 -18.31 18.97
CA LEU A 525 27.73 -17.38 18.36
C LEU A 525 28.97 -17.25 19.27
N ARG A 526 30.15 -17.07 18.67
CA ARG A 526 31.36 -16.77 19.44
C ARG A 526 31.21 -15.42 20.13
N ALA A 527 31.78 -15.28 21.33
CA ALA A 527 31.76 -14.02 22.09
C ALA A 527 32.27 -12.78 21.30
N THR A 528 33.16 -12.95 20.32
CA THR A 528 33.61 -11.85 19.45
C THR A 528 32.52 -11.36 18.50
N ASP A 529 31.72 -12.29 17.98
CA ASP A 529 30.65 -12.01 17.03
C ASP A 529 29.44 -11.41 17.79
N GLU A 530 29.14 -11.96 18.98
CA GLU A 530 28.19 -11.38 19.94
C GLU A 530 28.53 -9.93 20.32
N ALA A 531 29.79 -9.66 20.66
CA ALA A 531 30.24 -8.31 21.02
C ALA A 531 30.16 -7.33 19.83
N ALA A 532 30.43 -7.79 18.61
CA ALA A 532 30.32 -6.97 17.40
C ALA A 532 28.86 -6.58 17.13
N LEU A 533 27.92 -7.53 17.23
CA LEU A 533 26.48 -7.27 17.08
C LEU A 533 25.96 -6.33 18.18
N SER A 534 26.31 -6.58 19.45
CA SER A 534 25.92 -5.69 20.56
C SER A 534 26.47 -4.28 20.41
N SER A 535 27.72 -4.13 19.98
CA SER A 535 28.32 -2.82 19.70
C SER A 535 27.61 -2.11 18.55
N PHE A 536 27.19 -2.83 17.51
CA PHE A 536 26.47 -2.26 16.38
C PHE A 536 25.11 -1.71 16.80
N PHE A 537 24.29 -2.49 17.50
CA PHE A 537 23.00 -2.02 18.01
C PHE A 537 23.16 -0.88 19.02
N GLY A 538 24.16 -0.94 19.91
CA GLY A 538 24.46 0.15 20.83
C GLY A 538 24.91 1.45 20.16
N THR A 539 25.41 1.38 18.92
CA THR A 539 25.87 2.55 18.16
C THR A 539 24.78 3.11 17.25
N TYR A 540 24.05 2.24 16.53
CA TYR A 540 23.16 2.64 15.45
C TYR A 540 21.69 2.29 15.67
N GLY A 541 21.37 1.49 16.70
CA GLY A 541 20.05 0.85 16.88
C GLY A 541 18.85 1.80 16.97
N ASP A 542 19.08 3.06 17.32
CA ASP A 542 18.04 4.09 17.38
C ASP A 542 17.71 4.69 16.00
N LEU A 543 18.53 4.45 14.97
CA LEU A 543 18.44 5.13 13.67
C LEU A 543 17.86 4.25 12.54
N PHE A 544 17.52 3.00 12.82
CA PHE A 544 16.94 2.09 11.84
C PHE A 544 15.83 1.24 12.45
N GLN A 545 15.03 0.59 11.59
CA GLN A 545 13.81 -0.10 12.00
C GLN A 545 13.85 -1.59 11.70
N TYR A 546 14.69 -2.01 10.74
CA TYR A 546 14.78 -3.41 10.34
C TYR A 546 16.24 -3.86 10.32
N TYR A 547 16.49 -5.08 10.79
CA TYR A 547 17.79 -5.75 10.69
C TYR A 547 17.62 -7.00 9.83
N GLU A 548 18.16 -6.99 8.62
CA GLU A 548 18.22 -8.16 7.74
C GLU A 548 19.24 -9.15 8.31
N VAL A 549 18.79 -10.38 8.60
CA VAL A 549 19.65 -11.40 9.21
C VAL A 549 20.85 -11.73 8.33
N SER A 550 20.63 -11.77 7.01
CA SER A 550 21.67 -12.11 6.04
C SER A 550 21.25 -11.74 4.62
N ASN A 551 22.24 -11.57 3.75
CA ASN A 551 22.06 -11.36 2.32
C ASN A 551 22.57 -12.60 1.57
N GLU A 552 21.68 -13.25 0.83
CA GLU A 552 21.96 -14.37 -0.07
C GLU A 552 22.79 -15.52 0.57
N PRO A 553 22.26 -16.16 1.63
CA PRO A 553 23.01 -17.10 2.47
C PRO A 553 23.73 -18.21 1.70
N CYS A 554 23.05 -18.92 0.79
CA CYS A 554 23.70 -19.98 0.01
C CYS A 554 24.40 -19.45 -1.25
N GLY A 555 23.91 -18.37 -1.86
CA GLY A 555 24.45 -17.83 -3.12
C GLY A 555 25.80 -17.12 -3.00
N ILE A 556 26.06 -16.42 -1.88
CA ILE A 556 27.28 -15.63 -1.67
C ILE A 556 28.22 -16.25 -0.62
N GLY A 557 27.71 -17.08 0.30
CA GLY A 557 28.48 -17.57 1.45
C GLY A 557 28.52 -19.09 1.67
N ASP A 558 27.68 -19.89 1.00
CA ASP A 558 27.44 -21.31 1.36
C ASP A 558 27.15 -21.45 2.87
N GLU A 559 26.33 -20.54 3.40
CA GLU A 559 26.08 -20.44 4.84
C GLU A 559 25.12 -21.51 5.33
N SER A 560 25.45 -22.12 6.47
CA SER A 560 24.58 -23.13 7.07
C SER A 560 23.37 -22.50 7.76
N LEU A 561 22.19 -23.11 7.62
CA LEU A 561 20.96 -22.75 8.36
C LEU A 561 21.18 -22.55 9.87
N ALA A 562 22.05 -23.37 10.49
CA ALA A 562 22.34 -23.25 11.92
C ALA A 562 22.96 -21.89 12.31
N LYS A 563 23.81 -21.33 11.45
CA LYS A 563 24.41 -20.01 11.69
C LYS A 563 23.37 -18.90 11.56
N GLU A 564 22.53 -18.96 10.53
CA GLU A 564 21.43 -18.00 10.32
C GLU A 564 20.48 -17.98 11.53
N ILE A 565 20.11 -19.16 12.04
CA ILE A 565 19.29 -19.29 13.25
C ILE A 565 20.02 -18.70 14.47
N ALA A 566 21.31 -18.98 14.65
CA ALA A 566 22.08 -18.44 15.77
C ALA A 566 22.17 -16.90 15.74
N VAL A 567 22.36 -16.31 14.56
CA VAL A 567 22.32 -14.84 14.39
C VAL A 567 20.95 -14.30 14.72
N ALA A 568 19.88 -14.84 14.13
CA ALA A 568 18.50 -14.39 14.38
C ALA A 568 18.13 -14.46 15.87
N GLN A 569 18.47 -15.57 16.54
CA GLN A 569 18.22 -15.76 17.96
C GLN A 569 18.96 -14.75 18.83
N TYR A 570 20.24 -14.50 18.55
CA TYR A 570 21.02 -13.56 19.34
C TYR A 570 20.57 -12.11 19.10
N VAL A 571 20.32 -11.72 17.84
CA VAL A 571 19.79 -10.40 17.48
C VAL A 571 18.48 -10.12 18.22
N ASN A 572 17.55 -11.07 18.28
CA ASN A 572 16.30 -10.91 19.03
C ASN A 572 16.49 -10.69 20.54
N GLN A 573 17.60 -11.13 21.11
CA GLN A 573 17.89 -10.92 22.54
C GLN A 573 18.42 -9.50 22.82
N ILE A 574 19.13 -8.90 21.87
CA ILE A 574 19.90 -7.66 22.11
C ILE A 574 19.34 -6.43 21.40
N LYS A 575 18.51 -6.60 20.37
CA LYS A 575 18.01 -5.48 19.56
C LYS A 575 17.13 -4.54 20.40
N PRO A 576 17.16 -3.23 20.11
CA PRO A 576 16.19 -2.29 20.67
C PRO A 576 14.75 -2.64 20.26
N SER A 577 13.76 -2.22 21.06
CA SER A 577 12.35 -2.54 20.80
C SER A 577 11.77 -1.90 19.52
N ASN A 578 12.43 -0.86 18.98
CA ASN A 578 12.07 -0.24 17.70
C ASN A 578 12.57 -1.03 16.48
N VAL A 579 13.43 -2.04 16.68
CA VAL A 579 14.00 -2.81 15.58
C VAL A 579 13.29 -4.16 15.42
N LEU A 580 12.87 -4.45 14.20
CA LEU A 580 12.34 -5.75 13.78
C LEU A 580 13.42 -6.57 13.06
N THR A 581 13.40 -7.88 13.28
CA THR A 581 14.34 -8.81 12.64
C THR A 581 13.73 -9.27 11.33
N ALA A 582 14.37 -8.96 10.21
CA ALA A 582 13.93 -9.35 8.88
C ALA A 582 14.62 -10.63 8.43
N ALA A 583 13.84 -11.58 7.91
CA ALA A 583 14.39 -12.80 7.31
C ALA A 583 15.30 -12.46 6.12
N PRO A 584 16.24 -13.34 5.75
CA PRO A 584 17.22 -13.05 4.72
C PRO A 584 16.63 -12.64 3.38
N GLY A 585 17.35 -11.78 2.67
CA GLY A 585 17.26 -11.65 1.23
C GLY A 585 17.75 -12.93 0.55
N TYR A 586 16.86 -13.90 0.35
CA TYR A 586 17.22 -15.17 -0.27
C TYR A 586 17.77 -14.97 -1.68
N CYS A 587 18.84 -15.70 -2.02
CA CYS A 587 19.42 -15.66 -3.36
C CYS A 587 18.45 -16.29 -4.34
N PHE A 588 18.19 -15.61 -5.44
CA PHE A 588 17.27 -16.09 -6.47
C PHE A 588 17.98 -15.95 -7.81
N THR A 589 18.38 -17.07 -8.39
CA THR A 589 19.22 -17.12 -9.61
C THR A 589 18.60 -16.36 -10.79
N ASP A 590 19.43 -15.85 -11.71
CA ASP A 590 18.97 -15.06 -12.87
C ASP A 590 18.02 -15.83 -13.82
N GLU A 591 18.02 -17.16 -13.78
CA GLU A 591 17.22 -18.06 -14.64
C GLU A 591 15.84 -18.43 -14.05
N GLY A 592 15.21 -17.52 -13.32
CA GLY A 592 13.83 -17.70 -12.81
C GLY A 592 13.68 -17.49 -11.30
N GLY A 593 14.78 -17.20 -10.62
CA GLY A 593 14.77 -16.82 -9.23
C GLY A 593 14.62 -17.98 -8.26
N ASP A 594 15.04 -19.19 -8.62
CA ASP A 594 14.98 -20.32 -7.69
C ASP A 594 16.04 -20.15 -6.57
N PRO A 595 15.68 -20.40 -5.30
CA PRO A 595 16.64 -20.37 -4.20
C PRO A 595 17.67 -21.49 -4.28
N ASP A 596 18.93 -21.17 -3.98
CA ASP A 596 20.07 -22.11 -4.00
C ASP A 596 20.33 -22.71 -2.60
N GLY A 597 20.84 -23.94 -2.52
CA GLY A 597 21.16 -24.60 -1.26
C GLY A 597 19.94 -24.94 -0.37
N TRP A 598 20.07 -24.77 0.96
CA TRP A 598 19.02 -25.16 1.91
C TRP A 598 17.82 -24.22 1.85
N GLU A 599 18.01 -22.96 1.47
CA GLU A 599 16.88 -22.03 1.30
C GLU A 599 15.99 -22.41 0.12
N GLY A 600 16.39 -23.38 -0.72
CA GLY A 600 15.54 -24.04 -1.72
C GLY A 600 14.33 -24.77 -1.14
N ASP A 601 14.40 -25.22 0.11
CA ASP A 601 13.33 -25.96 0.78
C ASP A 601 12.45 -25.01 1.63
N PRO A 602 11.14 -24.92 1.35
CA PRO A 602 10.22 -24.11 2.14
C PRO A 602 10.21 -24.43 3.64
N VAL A 603 10.49 -25.68 4.03
CA VAL A 603 10.53 -26.11 5.43
C VAL A 603 11.69 -25.45 6.18
N TYR A 604 12.86 -25.34 5.54
CA TYR A 604 14.03 -24.72 6.17
C TYR A 604 13.93 -23.20 6.23
N ARG A 605 13.35 -22.56 5.20
CA ARG A 605 13.01 -21.12 5.26
C ARG A 605 12.06 -20.84 6.42
N LEU A 606 10.99 -21.62 6.55
CA LEU A 606 10.04 -21.48 7.65
C LEU A 606 10.69 -21.69 9.02
N GLN A 607 11.66 -22.61 9.12
CA GLN A 607 12.42 -22.84 10.36
C GLN A 607 13.21 -21.59 10.79
N LEU A 608 13.88 -20.90 9.87
CA LEU A 608 14.57 -19.65 10.18
C LEU A 608 13.58 -18.52 10.50
N GLU A 609 12.53 -18.40 9.70
CA GLU A 609 11.53 -17.33 9.84
C GLU A 609 10.75 -17.39 11.16
N GLN A 610 10.74 -18.52 11.88
CA GLN A 610 10.24 -18.58 13.26
C GLN A 610 10.97 -17.62 14.21
N TYR A 611 12.21 -17.26 13.89
CA TYR A 611 13.04 -16.30 14.63
C TYR A 611 13.07 -14.90 13.99
N CYS A 612 12.26 -14.64 12.96
CA CYS A 612 12.17 -13.32 12.33
C CYS A 612 10.77 -12.73 12.56
N ASP A 613 10.71 -11.40 12.69
CA ASP A 613 9.43 -10.68 12.78
C ASP A 613 8.79 -10.52 11.40
N THR A 614 9.60 -10.48 10.35
CA THR A 614 9.16 -10.30 8.95
C THR A 614 9.64 -11.45 8.07
N MET A 615 9.01 -11.60 6.90
CA MET A 615 9.51 -12.46 5.82
C MET A 615 10.46 -11.67 4.93
N GLY A 616 11.26 -12.39 4.16
CA GLY A 616 12.34 -11.84 3.32
C GLY A 616 12.32 -12.39 1.90
N GLY A 617 13.29 -11.94 1.10
CA GLY A 617 13.56 -12.46 -0.23
C GLY A 617 13.89 -11.36 -1.25
N HIS A 618 14.58 -11.74 -2.32
CA HIS A 618 14.83 -10.89 -3.48
C HIS A 618 13.79 -11.10 -4.61
N ALA A 619 13.81 -10.23 -5.62
CA ALA A 619 13.01 -10.43 -6.83
C ALA A 619 13.75 -9.93 -8.07
N TYR A 620 14.44 -10.85 -8.74
CA TYR A 620 15.26 -10.53 -9.89
C TYR A 620 14.67 -10.99 -11.21
N GLY A 621 15.04 -10.26 -12.26
CA GLY A 621 14.87 -10.66 -13.64
C GLY A 621 13.42 -11.00 -13.98
N THR A 622 13.15 -12.29 -14.09
CA THR A 622 11.83 -12.81 -14.50
C THR A 622 11.03 -13.44 -13.34
N SER A 623 11.33 -13.14 -12.07
CA SER A 623 10.68 -13.71 -10.86
C SER A 623 9.13 -13.74 -10.88
N TYR A 624 8.47 -12.83 -11.59
CA TYR A 624 7.01 -12.81 -11.75
C TYR A 624 6.53 -13.40 -13.09
N GLN A 625 7.39 -14.01 -13.89
CA GLN A 625 7.02 -14.65 -15.17
C GLN A 625 6.71 -16.13 -15.03
N VAL A 626 7.28 -16.73 -14.00
CA VAL A 626 7.33 -18.17 -13.78
C VAL A 626 6.47 -18.53 -12.56
N ASN A 627 6.22 -19.82 -12.38
CA ASN A 627 5.39 -20.37 -11.30
C ASN A 627 6.21 -20.93 -10.14
N ASN A 628 7.48 -20.59 -10.07
CA ASN A 628 8.47 -20.93 -9.06
C ASN A 628 9.47 -19.77 -8.99
N GLY A 629 10.20 -19.66 -7.89
CA GLY A 629 11.23 -18.63 -7.72
C GLY A 629 10.69 -17.24 -7.42
N GLY A 630 11.60 -16.37 -7.00
CA GLY A 630 11.32 -15.03 -6.50
C GLY A 630 10.62 -15.02 -5.14
N ASN A 631 10.71 -13.90 -4.43
CA ASN A 631 10.18 -13.76 -3.08
C ASN A 631 8.71 -14.21 -2.95
N PHE A 632 7.83 -13.90 -3.90
CA PHE A 632 6.40 -14.18 -3.75
C PHE A 632 6.06 -15.67 -3.80
N MET A 633 6.50 -16.40 -4.84
CA MET A 633 6.15 -17.82 -4.99
C MET A 633 6.83 -18.65 -3.90
N GLU A 634 8.05 -18.28 -3.51
CA GLU A 634 8.79 -18.99 -2.47
C GLU A 634 8.20 -18.80 -1.07
N ASN A 635 7.74 -17.59 -0.75
CA ASN A 635 6.99 -17.36 0.49
C ASN A 635 5.62 -18.04 0.46
N LEU A 636 4.93 -18.08 -0.68
CA LEU A 636 3.68 -18.83 -0.82
C LEU A 636 3.90 -20.33 -0.59
N ALA A 637 5.02 -20.88 -1.07
CA ALA A 637 5.39 -22.26 -0.79
C ALA A 637 5.68 -22.51 0.71
N SER A 638 6.33 -21.56 1.41
CA SER A 638 6.64 -21.68 2.85
C SER A 638 5.39 -21.65 3.75
N TYR A 639 4.44 -20.75 3.47
CA TYR A 639 3.25 -20.55 4.32
C TYR A 639 2.02 -21.37 3.87
N GLY A 640 2.15 -22.14 2.80
CA GLY A 640 1.16 -23.08 2.32
C GLY A 640 0.42 -22.62 1.06
N PRO A 641 -0.24 -23.57 0.36
CA PRO A 641 -0.84 -23.33 -0.96
C PRO A 641 -2.02 -22.35 -0.93
N THR A 642 -2.49 -21.91 0.23
CA THR A 642 -3.55 -20.91 0.37
C THR A 642 -3.20 -19.92 1.45
N VAL A 643 -3.06 -18.66 1.06
CA VAL A 643 -2.79 -17.54 1.94
C VAL A 643 -3.97 -16.57 1.84
N ASN A 644 -4.63 -16.36 2.98
CA ASN A 644 -5.87 -15.58 3.08
C ASN A 644 -5.62 -14.21 3.69
N ASN A 645 -5.97 -13.17 2.94
CA ASN A 645 -5.79 -11.76 3.30
C ASN A 645 -4.31 -11.33 3.39
N GLY A 646 -3.54 -11.69 2.38
CA GLY A 646 -2.10 -11.44 2.36
C GLY A 646 -1.32 -12.40 3.28
N PHE A 647 0.00 -12.26 3.27
CA PHE A 647 0.89 -13.09 4.08
C PHE A 647 0.74 -12.80 5.60
N PRO A 648 1.06 -13.77 6.48
CA PRO A 648 0.84 -13.63 7.92
C PRO A 648 1.83 -12.68 8.64
N LYS A 649 2.93 -12.31 7.99
CA LYS A 649 3.93 -11.34 8.46
C LYS A 649 4.16 -10.28 7.38
N GLU A 650 4.84 -9.19 7.75
CA GLU A 650 5.28 -8.19 6.79
C GLU A 650 6.26 -8.81 5.78
N LEU A 651 6.06 -8.60 4.47
CA LEU A 651 6.96 -9.03 3.41
C LEU A 651 7.93 -7.89 3.06
N ILE A 652 9.20 -8.07 3.44
CA ILE A 652 10.28 -7.14 3.11
C ILE A 652 11.11 -7.71 1.97
N VAL A 653 11.13 -6.99 0.85
CA VAL A 653 11.91 -7.34 -0.34
C VAL A 653 13.10 -6.41 -0.40
N THR A 654 14.24 -6.89 0.11
CA THR A 654 15.46 -6.10 0.29
C THR A 654 16.17 -5.79 -1.02
N GLU A 655 15.92 -6.57 -2.07
CA GLU A 655 16.40 -6.28 -3.42
C GLU A 655 15.38 -6.73 -4.49
N TYR A 656 15.13 -5.87 -5.48
CA TYR A 656 14.51 -6.27 -6.74
C TYR A 656 15.08 -5.52 -7.93
N GLY A 657 14.99 -6.08 -9.12
CA GLY A 657 15.37 -5.36 -10.32
C GLY A 657 15.46 -6.22 -11.58
N THR A 658 15.67 -5.54 -12.70
CA THR A 658 15.96 -6.16 -13.99
C THR A 658 17.12 -5.41 -14.64
N ASN A 659 17.92 -6.08 -15.45
CA ASN A 659 18.94 -5.46 -16.32
C ASN A 659 18.44 -5.37 -17.80
N ASN A 660 19.29 -4.90 -18.72
CA ASN A 660 18.92 -4.71 -20.14
C ASN A 660 18.87 -6.04 -20.95
N TRP A 661 19.10 -7.18 -20.32
CA TRP A 661 18.97 -8.50 -20.96
C TRP A 661 17.61 -9.15 -20.72
N HIS A 662 16.97 -8.81 -19.59
CA HIS A 662 15.66 -9.34 -19.24
C HIS A 662 14.58 -8.73 -20.14
N MET A 663 13.66 -9.56 -20.60
CA MET A 663 12.52 -9.16 -21.44
C MET A 663 11.21 -9.67 -20.86
N ASP A 664 10.13 -8.93 -21.09
CA ASP A 664 8.78 -9.38 -20.73
C ASP A 664 8.25 -10.43 -21.72
N PHE A 665 7.13 -11.07 -21.39
CA PHE A 665 6.57 -12.12 -22.23
C PHE A 665 6.30 -11.63 -23.66
N THR A 666 6.78 -12.37 -24.65
CA THR A 666 6.42 -12.11 -26.05
C THR A 666 4.92 -12.31 -26.32
N THR A 667 4.25 -13.15 -25.52
CA THR A 667 2.83 -13.50 -25.67
C THR A 667 1.88 -12.35 -25.35
N VAL A 668 2.28 -11.39 -24.52
CA VAL A 668 1.47 -10.20 -24.19
C VAL A 668 1.64 -9.05 -25.19
N GLY A 669 2.60 -9.17 -26.12
CA GLY A 669 2.80 -8.25 -27.25
C GLY A 669 3.21 -6.84 -26.84
N THR A 670 4.20 -6.75 -25.94
CA THR A 670 4.89 -5.51 -25.58
C THR A 670 5.77 -5.00 -26.74
N THR A 671 5.84 -3.68 -26.92
CA THR A 671 6.75 -3.01 -27.85
C THR A 671 8.02 -2.49 -27.19
N GLN A 672 8.11 -2.56 -25.86
CA GLN A 672 9.31 -2.22 -25.09
C GLN A 672 9.50 -3.32 -24.06
N ALA A 673 10.15 -4.41 -24.45
CA ALA A 673 10.13 -5.65 -23.68
C ALA A 673 10.99 -5.55 -22.40
N HIS A 674 12.05 -4.75 -22.44
CA HIS A 674 12.97 -4.57 -21.32
C HIS A 674 12.41 -3.60 -20.28
N ALA A 675 11.77 -2.51 -20.73
CA ALA A 675 11.03 -1.62 -19.84
C ALA A 675 9.81 -2.31 -19.20
N ALA A 676 9.10 -3.14 -19.97
CA ALA A 676 7.90 -3.83 -19.50
C ALA A 676 8.18 -4.84 -18.37
N VAL A 677 9.31 -5.56 -18.41
CA VAL A 677 9.62 -6.54 -17.36
C VAL A 677 9.97 -5.87 -16.02
N PHE A 678 10.62 -4.70 -16.07
CA PHE A 678 10.88 -3.88 -14.88
C PHE A 678 9.58 -3.35 -14.28
N ASP A 679 8.73 -2.73 -15.11
CA ASP A 679 7.41 -2.22 -14.74
C ASP A 679 6.54 -3.33 -14.10
N ARG A 680 6.51 -4.51 -14.71
CA ARG A 680 5.74 -5.65 -14.20
C ARG A 680 6.28 -6.20 -12.90
N ASN A 681 7.61 -6.30 -12.72
CA ASN A 681 8.21 -6.66 -11.43
C ASN A 681 7.72 -5.71 -10.33
N MET A 682 7.89 -4.40 -10.56
CA MET A 682 7.53 -3.39 -9.58
C MET A 682 6.03 -3.38 -9.27
N ARG A 683 5.15 -3.49 -10.28
CA ARG A 683 3.70 -3.57 -10.07
C ARG A 683 3.28 -4.84 -9.32
N SER A 684 3.94 -5.97 -9.58
CA SER A 684 3.67 -7.22 -8.86
C SER A 684 4.05 -7.09 -7.40
N LEU A 685 5.21 -6.50 -7.12
CA LEU A 685 5.68 -6.18 -5.79
C LEU A 685 4.76 -5.18 -5.07
N ILE A 686 4.26 -4.13 -5.73
CA ILE A 686 3.25 -3.21 -5.17
C ILE A 686 1.96 -3.96 -4.77
N ALA A 687 1.61 -5.02 -5.49
CA ALA A 687 0.41 -5.80 -5.20
C ALA A 687 0.55 -6.76 -4.01
N VAL A 688 1.77 -7.15 -3.61
CA VAL A 688 2.01 -8.24 -2.63
C VAL A 688 2.99 -7.92 -1.50
N GLY A 689 3.94 -7.03 -1.73
CA GLY A 689 4.96 -6.61 -0.76
C GLY A 689 4.48 -5.50 0.17
N ASP A 690 5.11 -5.42 1.33
CA ASP A 690 4.87 -4.34 2.30
C ASP A 690 6.01 -3.31 2.26
N ARG A 691 7.25 -3.78 2.05
CA ARG A 691 8.43 -2.93 1.79
C ARG A 691 9.23 -3.50 0.63
N ILE A 692 9.57 -2.66 -0.34
CA ILE A 692 10.26 -3.09 -1.56
C ILE A 692 11.42 -2.15 -1.86
N MET A 693 12.61 -2.70 -2.02
CA MET A 693 13.83 -1.93 -2.26
C MET A 693 14.43 -2.36 -3.59
N GLN A 694 14.53 -1.41 -4.53
CA GLN A 694 15.23 -1.68 -5.78
C GLN A 694 16.71 -1.93 -5.46
N HIS A 695 17.31 -2.86 -6.18
CA HIS A 695 18.64 -3.41 -5.90
C HIS A 695 19.67 -2.36 -5.48
N ALA A 696 19.99 -1.40 -6.35
CA ALA A 696 20.92 -0.32 -6.04
C ALA A 696 20.74 0.92 -6.93
N SER A 697 21.05 2.08 -6.37
CA SER A 697 21.04 3.36 -7.07
C SER A 697 22.07 3.40 -8.20
N HIS A 698 23.32 3.05 -7.90
CA HIS A 698 24.41 2.82 -8.86
C HIS A 698 24.93 1.41 -8.69
N PHE A 699 25.15 0.71 -9.81
CA PHE A 699 25.64 -0.65 -9.80
C PHE A 699 26.53 -0.89 -11.02
N LYS A 700 27.62 -1.64 -10.85
CA LYS A 700 28.50 -2.05 -11.96
C LYS A 700 29.14 -3.38 -11.60
N ILE A 701 28.85 -4.43 -12.39
CA ILE A 701 29.45 -5.76 -12.22
C ILE A 701 30.76 -5.87 -12.99
N ASP A 702 30.74 -5.59 -14.29
CA ASP A 702 31.89 -5.70 -15.20
C ASP A 702 31.96 -4.50 -16.18
N ASP A 703 32.99 -4.43 -17.04
CA ASP A 703 33.10 -3.44 -18.12
C ASP A 703 32.02 -3.60 -19.21
N ASN A 704 31.31 -4.74 -19.21
CA ASN A 704 30.07 -4.92 -19.94
C ASN A 704 28.90 -4.62 -18.99
N TYR A 705 28.17 -3.54 -19.26
CA TYR A 705 27.09 -2.99 -18.44
C TYR A 705 25.92 -3.98 -18.24
N GLU A 706 26.04 -4.94 -17.32
CA GLU A 706 24.93 -5.74 -16.79
C GLU A 706 24.24 -4.96 -15.67
N ASP A 707 23.65 -3.83 -16.02
CA ASP A 707 23.37 -2.80 -15.03
C ASP A 707 21.92 -2.85 -14.51
N PHE A 708 21.76 -3.23 -13.23
CA PHE A 708 20.51 -3.15 -12.47
C PHE A 708 20.26 -1.74 -11.90
N SER A 709 21.17 -0.79 -12.12
CA SER A 709 21.11 0.57 -11.58
C SER A 709 19.93 1.39 -12.09
N LEU A 710 19.58 2.39 -11.27
CA LEU A 710 18.71 3.50 -11.68
C LEU A 710 19.51 4.67 -12.26
N PHE A 711 20.77 4.83 -11.83
CA PHE A 711 21.64 5.94 -12.22
C PHE A 711 22.99 5.46 -12.77
N MET A 712 23.50 6.20 -13.74
CA MET A 712 24.78 5.94 -14.38
C MET A 712 25.95 6.06 -13.38
N PRO A 713 26.98 5.19 -13.47
CA PRO A 713 28.15 5.28 -12.60
C PRO A 713 28.83 6.66 -12.66
N VAL A 714 29.17 7.20 -11.49
CA VAL A 714 29.89 8.47 -11.36
C VAL A 714 31.40 8.23 -11.48
N SER A 715 32.06 8.94 -12.39
CA SER A 715 33.50 8.75 -12.67
C SER A 715 34.43 9.27 -11.58
N ASP A 716 34.05 10.36 -10.89
CA ASP A 716 34.78 10.92 -9.74
C ASP A 716 33.80 11.50 -8.71
N TRP A 717 33.55 10.74 -7.65
CA TRP A 717 32.65 11.10 -6.57
C TRP A 717 33.09 12.32 -5.76
N THR A 718 34.39 12.65 -5.76
CA THR A 718 34.92 13.75 -4.94
C THR A 718 34.60 15.12 -5.52
N THR A 719 34.45 15.20 -6.85
CA THR A 719 34.23 16.47 -7.57
C THR A 719 32.89 16.57 -8.28
N ALA A 720 32.18 15.45 -8.50
CA ALA A 720 30.89 15.42 -9.19
C ALA A 720 29.79 16.17 -8.40
N ASP A 721 28.97 16.97 -9.08
CA ASP A 721 27.75 17.57 -8.53
C ASP A 721 26.61 16.52 -8.54
N PRO A 722 25.85 16.29 -7.46
CA PRO A 722 24.76 15.31 -7.49
C PRO A 722 23.66 15.71 -8.47
N LEU A 723 23.54 16.99 -8.81
CA LEU A 723 22.61 17.48 -9.82
C LEU A 723 23.01 17.06 -11.25
N ASP A 724 24.24 16.62 -11.48
CA ASP A 724 24.69 16.07 -12.76
C ASP A 724 24.46 14.55 -12.87
N SER A 725 23.82 13.93 -11.88
CA SER A 725 23.46 12.51 -11.95
C SER A 725 22.56 12.23 -13.14
N GLU A 726 22.84 11.14 -13.85
CA GLU A 726 22.12 10.72 -15.05
C GLU A 726 21.35 9.42 -14.81
N ALA A 727 20.15 9.30 -15.38
CA ALA A 727 19.39 8.07 -15.38
C ALA A 727 20.07 7.02 -16.26
N THR A 728 20.10 5.76 -15.80
CA THR A 728 20.65 4.65 -16.60
C THR A 728 19.77 4.42 -17.83
N PRO A 729 20.32 4.51 -19.06
CA PRO A 729 19.52 4.38 -20.26
C PRO A 729 18.96 2.96 -20.41
N GLY A 730 17.71 2.90 -20.87
CA GLY A 730 17.12 1.65 -21.34
C GLY A 730 17.74 1.18 -22.67
N VAL A 731 17.25 0.05 -23.18
CA VAL A 731 17.56 -0.39 -24.55
C VAL A 731 17.07 0.66 -25.56
N ASP A 732 17.79 0.82 -26.67
CA ASP A 732 17.48 1.82 -27.72
C ASP A 732 15.99 1.86 -28.08
N GLY A 733 15.34 3.00 -27.83
CA GLY A 733 13.91 3.23 -28.11
C GLY A 733 12.94 2.80 -27.01
N GLU A 734 13.45 2.27 -25.89
CA GLU A 734 12.67 1.94 -24.70
C GLU A 734 12.82 2.99 -23.59
N GLU A 735 11.88 3.03 -22.65
CA GLU A 735 11.96 3.87 -21.45
C GLU A 735 13.07 3.40 -20.51
N ASP A 736 13.73 4.35 -19.84
CA ASP A 736 14.65 4.06 -18.75
C ASP A 736 13.92 3.58 -17.49
N ARG A 737 14.66 2.88 -16.60
CA ARG A 737 14.10 2.32 -15.36
C ARG A 737 13.68 3.40 -14.38
N LEU A 738 14.42 4.51 -14.29
CA LEU A 738 14.13 5.59 -13.36
C LEU A 738 12.78 6.22 -13.66
N LYS A 739 12.45 6.47 -14.92
CA LYS A 739 11.14 6.96 -15.35
C LYS A 739 10.01 6.04 -14.89
N THR A 740 10.17 4.73 -15.06
CA THR A 740 9.19 3.73 -14.59
C THR A 740 9.10 3.69 -13.06
N TYR A 741 10.25 3.63 -12.38
CA TYR A 741 10.35 3.62 -10.92
C TYR A 741 9.65 4.85 -10.34
N ARG A 742 10.02 6.04 -10.80
CA ARG A 742 9.46 7.32 -10.32
C ARG A 742 7.95 7.39 -10.54
N ARG A 743 7.47 7.00 -11.73
CA ARG A 743 6.01 6.99 -12.03
C ARG A 743 5.24 6.17 -11.00
N LEU A 744 5.73 4.97 -10.68
CA LEU A 744 5.09 4.07 -9.72
C LEU A 744 5.31 4.52 -8.26
N ALA A 745 6.49 5.00 -7.91
CA ALA A 745 6.78 5.53 -6.58
C ALA A 745 5.87 6.72 -6.23
N LEU A 746 5.72 7.69 -7.14
CA LEU A 746 4.82 8.83 -6.92
C LEU A 746 3.33 8.44 -6.87
N ALA A 747 2.97 7.31 -7.46
CA ALA A 747 1.60 6.82 -7.47
C ALA A 747 1.24 5.93 -6.26
N TYR A 748 2.21 5.27 -5.63
CA TYR A 748 1.97 4.23 -4.62
C TYR A 748 2.78 4.38 -3.33
N MET A 749 3.95 5.01 -3.38
CA MET A 749 4.95 5.13 -2.30
C MET A 749 5.10 6.58 -1.84
N THR A 750 4.00 7.32 -1.79
CA THR A 750 3.98 8.68 -1.26
C THR A 750 2.90 8.75 -0.19
N HIS A 751 3.35 8.72 1.06
CA HIS A 751 2.50 8.52 2.21
C HIS A 751 2.19 9.80 2.97
N GLY A 752 1.07 9.78 3.68
CA GLY A 752 0.58 10.90 4.46
C GLY A 752 -0.92 11.13 4.26
N GLN A 753 -1.48 12.04 5.06
CA GLN A 753 -2.90 12.35 4.98
C GLN A 753 -3.22 12.97 3.60
N PRO A 754 -4.20 12.43 2.85
CA PRO A 754 -4.58 12.98 1.56
C PRO A 754 -5.20 14.37 1.72
N LEU A 755 -4.70 15.32 0.94
CA LEU A 755 -5.22 16.68 0.89
C LEU A 755 -6.45 16.77 0.00
N LYS A 756 -7.34 17.72 0.33
CA LYS A 756 -8.47 18.06 -0.54
C LYS A 756 -7.96 18.65 -1.86
N TYR A 757 -8.52 18.21 -2.98
CA TYR A 757 -8.24 18.80 -4.29
C TYR A 757 -9.44 18.75 -5.25
N GLU A 758 -9.43 19.61 -6.26
CA GLU A 758 -10.41 19.67 -7.34
C GLU A 758 -9.69 19.66 -8.70
N ILE A 759 -10.20 18.90 -9.66
CA ILE A 759 -9.70 18.90 -11.04
C ILE A 759 -10.48 19.95 -11.83
N LEU A 760 -9.82 21.05 -12.17
CA LEU A 760 -10.42 22.21 -12.83
C LEU A 760 -10.79 21.92 -14.30
N ASN A 761 -10.04 21.03 -14.95
CA ASN A 761 -10.29 20.59 -16.33
C ASN A 761 -10.83 19.14 -16.40
N ALA A 762 -11.73 18.78 -15.47
CA ALA A 762 -12.25 17.41 -15.35
C ALA A 762 -12.88 16.83 -16.63
N GLY A 763 -13.44 17.69 -17.50
CA GLY A 763 -13.99 17.28 -18.79
C GLY A 763 -12.92 16.73 -19.75
N ASP A 764 -11.73 17.33 -19.77
CA ASP A 764 -10.62 16.90 -20.64
C ASP A 764 -9.98 15.59 -20.14
N LEU A 765 -10.03 15.36 -18.83
CA LEU A 765 -9.46 14.20 -18.15
C LEU A 765 -10.48 13.07 -17.91
N GLN A 766 -11.69 13.18 -18.48
CA GLN A 766 -12.72 12.16 -18.30
C GLN A 766 -12.24 10.80 -18.82
N TYR A 767 -12.32 9.78 -17.96
CA TYR A 767 -11.82 8.43 -18.22
C TYR A 767 -10.32 8.34 -18.59
N LYS A 768 -9.52 9.37 -18.27
CA LYS A 768 -8.05 9.33 -18.42
C LYS A 768 -7.41 8.89 -17.11
N ARG A 769 -6.40 8.03 -17.19
CA ARG A 769 -5.61 7.51 -16.06
C ARG A 769 -4.54 8.52 -15.66
N VAL A 770 -5.01 9.71 -15.28
CA VAL A 770 -4.16 10.80 -14.80
C VAL A 770 -4.46 11.03 -13.34
N TYR A 771 -3.40 11.00 -12.55
CA TYR A 771 -3.46 10.93 -11.12
C TYR A 771 -2.92 12.22 -10.50
N VAL A 772 -3.62 12.70 -9.48
CA VAL A 772 -3.21 13.82 -8.63
C VAL A 772 -3.25 13.30 -7.20
N ARG A 773 -2.07 13.23 -6.56
CA ARG A 773 -1.88 12.70 -5.20
C ARG A 773 -1.18 13.74 -4.35
N PRO A 774 -1.95 14.68 -3.75
CA PRO A 774 -1.41 15.62 -2.79
C PRO A 774 -1.52 15.01 -1.39
N VAL A 775 -0.39 14.89 -0.68
CA VAL A 775 -0.35 14.38 0.69
C VAL A 775 0.37 15.33 1.64
N ASP A 776 -0.14 15.35 2.86
CA ASP A 776 0.45 16.01 4.00
C ASP A 776 1.25 15.01 4.83
N THR A 777 2.55 15.23 4.99
CA THR A 777 3.44 14.33 5.74
C THR A 777 3.54 14.70 7.23
N PHE A 778 2.99 15.85 7.67
CA PHE A 778 2.98 16.25 9.09
C PHE A 778 2.22 15.25 9.97
N THR A 779 1.30 14.50 9.37
CA THR A 779 0.45 13.52 10.07
C THR A 779 1.08 12.14 10.15
N LEU A 780 2.25 11.93 9.54
CA LEU A 780 2.97 10.67 9.68
C LEU A 780 3.46 10.53 11.12
N GLU A 781 3.34 9.30 11.64
CA GLU A 781 3.92 8.98 12.94
C GLU A 781 5.45 9.18 12.89
N PRO A 782 6.05 9.70 13.97
CA PRO A 782 7.51 9.78 14.08
C PRO A 782 8.16 8.40 13.85
N LEU A 783 9.32 8.38 13.19
CA LEU A 783 10.03 7.12 12.94
C LEU A 783 10.39 6.44 14.27
N PRO A 784 10.12 5.13 14.43
CA PRO A 784 10.51 4.38 15.63
C PRO A 784 12.03 4.44 15.86
N GLY A 785 12.43 4.70 17.11
CA GLY A 785 13.84 4.89 17.51
C GLY A 785 14.26 6.35 17.46
N SER A 786 14.37 6.94 16.26
CA SER A 786 14.94 8.27 16.06
C SER A 786 13.99 9.42 16.38
N GLY A 787 12.67 9.17 16.31
CA GLY A 787 11.64 10.19 16.48
C GLY A 787 11.58 11.21 15.33
N ALA A 788 12.22 10.92 14.19
CA ALA A 788 12.26 11.80 13.05
C ALA A 788 10.86 11.97 12.42
N THR A 789 10.53 13.20 12.02
CA THR A 789 9.25 13.58 11.41
C THR A 789 9.48 14.32 10.11
N SER A 790 8.49 14.32 9.23
CA SER A 790 8.51 15.09 7.98
C SER A 790 7.67 16.37 8.12
N ASP A 791 8.16 17.47 7.53
CA ASP A 791 7.50 18.77 7.53
C ASP A 791 7.04 19.20 6.11
N LYS A 792 6.87 18.22 5.22
CA LYS A 792 6.66 18.45 3.79
C LYS A 792 5.20 18.26 3.39
N VAL A 793 4.88 18.88 2.26
CA VAL A 793 3.70 18.54 1.47
C VAL A 793 4.21 18.06 0.11
N LEU A 794 3.73 16.88 -0.30
CA LEU A 794 4.12 16.23 -1.54
C LEU A 794 2.96 16.31 -2.53
N LEU A 795 3.14 17.00 -3.66
CA LEU A 795 2.11 17.18 -4.69
C LEU A 795 2.51 16.42 -5.95
N ASN A 796 1.95 15.23 -6.13
CA ASN A 796 2.32 14.36 -7.24
C ASN A 796 1.29 14.42 -8.38
N PHE A 797 1.80 14.45 -9.60
CA PHE A 797 1.04 14.39 -10.84
C PHE A 797 1.60 13.26 -11.69
N VAL A 798 0.78 12.27 -12.02
CA VAL A 798 1.22 11.07 -12.73
C VAL A 798 0.31 10.78 -13.91
N ASN A 799 0.88 10.59 -15.09
CA ASN A 799 0.14 10.20 -16.28
C ASN A 799 0.43 8.74 -16.62
N PHE A 800 -0.58 7.87 -16.61
CA PHE A 800 -0.45 6.48 -17.08
C PHE A 800 -0.86 6.30 -18.55
N GLU A 801 -1.39 7.34 -19.20
CA GLU A 801 -1.79 7.26 -20.59
C GLU A 801 -0.58 7.14 -21.52
N PRO A 802 -0.73 6.44 -22.67
CA PRO A 802 0.28 6.42 -23.73
C PRO A 802 0.31 7.72 -24.54
N THR A 803 -0.35 8.77 -24.07
CA THR A 803 -0.50 10.05 -24.75
C THR A 803 -0.30 11.20 -23.77
N LEU A 804 0.06 12.38 -24.29
CA LEU A 804 0.21 13.59 -23.50
C LEU A 804 -1.13 14.01 -22.88
N GLN A 805 -1.09 14.43 -21.62
CA GLN A 805 -2.24 14.93 -20.87
C GLN A 805 -1.90 16.25 -20.18
N THR A 806 -2.87 17.14 -20.08
CA THR A 806 -2.75 18.38 -19.29
C THR A 806 -3.66 18.30 -18.08
N VAL A 807 -3.12 18.57 -16.91
CA VAL A 807 -3.84 18.56 -15.63
C VAL A 807 -3.89 19.96 -15.07
N GLN A 808 -5.08 20.41 -14.69
CA GLN A 808 -5.29 21.62 -13.91
C GLN A 808 -5.94 21.22 -12.59
N ALA A 809 -5.22 21.40 -11.49
CA ALA A 809 -5.69 21.00 -10.17
C ALA A 809 -5.63 22.17 -9.19
N ARG A 810 -6.70 22.31 -8.40
CA ARG A 810 -6.76 23.17 -7.23
C ARG A 810 -6.52 22.32 -5.99
N ILE A 811 -5.43 22.55 -5.28
CA ILE A 811 -5.02 21.76 -4.12
C ILE A 811 -5.13 22.62 -2.86
N TYR A 812 -5.90 22.19 -1.88
CA TYR A 812 -6.06 22.87 -0.60
C TYR A 812 -4.90 22.49 0.31
N MET A 813 -4.06 23.47 0.66
CA MET A 813 -2.88 23.24 1.49
C MET A 813 -3.28 23.18 2.97
N PRO A 814 -2.48 22.53 3.85
CA PRO A 814 -2.75 22.44 5.28
C PRO A 814 -2.94 23.81 5.96
N SER A 815 -2.24 24.82 5.44
CA SER A 815 -2.39 26.21 5.86
C SER A 815 -2.10 27.17 4.71
N SER A 816 -2.66 28.37 4.81
CA SER A 816 -2.31 29.48 3.93
C SER A 816 -0.87 29.91 4.15
N GLY A 817 -0.14 30.28 3.08
CA GLY A 817 1.25 30.73 3.21
C GLY A 817 2.08 30.57 1.95
N ILE A 818 3.40 30.79 2.08
CA ILE A 818 4.38 30.53 1.01
C ILE A 818 5.01 29.17 1.26
N TRP A 819 4.80 28.27 0.31
CA TRP A 819 5.32 26.92 0.29
C TRP A 819 6.48 26.87 -0.70
N ASN A 820 7.71 26.73 -0.19
CA ASN A 820 8.92 26.71 -1.01
C ASN A 820 9.54 25.33 -1.02
N GLY A 821 10.26 25.00 -2.09
CA GLY A 821 11.02 23.77 -2.20
C GLY A 821 11.39 23.47 -3.64
N ALA A 822 11.21 22.24 -4.07
CA ALA A 822 11.59 21.76 -5.40
C ALA A 822 10.38 21.29 -6.20
N ARG A 823 10.44 21.51 -7.52
CA ARG A 823 9.64 20.83 -8.52
C ARG A 823 10.57 19.89 -9.29
N ILE A 824 10.24 18.62 -9.32
CA ILE A 824 10.98 17.58 -10.04
C ILE A 824 10.08 16.98 -11.10
N GLY A 825 10.41 17.21 -12.37
CA GLY A 825 9.68 16.73 -13.52
C GLY A 825 10.49 15.76 -14.38
N PRO A 826 10.20 15.68 -15.69
CA PRO A 826 10.94 14.83 -16.62
C PRO A 826 12.37 15.32 -16.83
N GLY A 827 13.29 14.38 -17.04
CA GLY A 827 14.66 14.64 -17.44
C GLY A 827 15.49 13.37 -17.34
N THR A 828 16.51 13.23 -18.17
CA THR A 828 17.51 12.15 -18.07
C THR A 828 18.69 12.54 -17.19
N VAL A 829 18.77 13.82 -16.79
CA VAL A 829 19.78 14.39 -15.88
C VAL A 829 19.05 15.19 -14.81
N LEU A 830 19.44 15.07 -13.54
CA LEU A 830 18.71 15.68 -12.42
C LEU A 830 18.61 17.21 -12.55
N SER A 831 19.66 17.90 -12.96
CA SER A 831 19.68 19.35 -13.16
C SER A 831 18.65 19.84 -14.19
N SER A 832 18.27 18.98 -15.15
CA SER A 832 17.21 19.27 -16.12
C SER A 832 15.80 18.96 -15.58
N ALA A 833 15.69 17.96 -14.70
CA ALA A 833 14.43 17.55 -14.07
C ALA A 833 14.02 18.46 -12.91
N ARG A 834 15.00 19.00 -12.17
CA ARG A 834 14.80 19.76 -10.93
C ARG A 834 14.77 21.27 -11.18
N SER A 835 13.80 21.93 -10.56
CA SER A 835 13.65 23.38 -10.56
C SER A 835 13.15 23.84 -9.19
N THR A 836 13.35 25.11 -8.85
CA THR A 836 12.80 25.69 -7.61
C THR A 836 11.28 25.87 -7.72
N ALA A 837 10.56 25.55 -6.66
CA ALA A 837 9.12 25.79 -6.53
C ALA A 837 8.85 26.84 -5.44
N SER A 838 7.93 27.76 -5.73
CA SER A 838 7.38 28.71 -4.75
C SER A 838 5.88 28.85 -5.00
N LEU A 839 5.08 28.29 -4.10
CA LEU A 839 3.63 28.21 -4.23
C LEU A 839 2.98 29.09 -3.15
N ALA A 840 2.16 30.06 -3.56
CA ALA A 840 1.39 30.90 -2.65
C ALA A 840 -0.02 30.31 -2.49
N ALA A 841 -0.33 29.79 -1.31
CA ALA A 841 -1.57 29.05 -1.05
C ALA A 841 -2.59 29.89 -0.27
N TYR A 842 -3.79 30.11 -0.83
CA TYR A 842 -4.83 30.97 -0.23
C TYR A 842 -6.29 30.55 -0.43
N PRO A 843 -6.79 29.56 0.32
CA PRO A 843 -6.08 28.53 1.08
C PRO A 843 -5.57 27.39 0.19
N TYR A 844 -5.70 27.54 -1.13
CA TYR A 844 -5.34 26.56 -2.13
C TYR A 844 -4.28 27.11 -3.10
N VAL A 845 -3.65 26.21 -3.85
CA VAL A 845 -2.81 26.49 -4.99
C VAL A 845 -3.46 25.92 -6.25
N ASP A 846 -3.48 26.68 -7.33
CA ASP A 846 -3.88 26.19 -8.64
C ASP A 846 -2.59 25.83 -9.41
N ILE A 847 -2.46 24.56 -9.80
CA ILE A 847 -1.30 24.03 -10.51
C ILE A 847 -1.76 23.53 -11.89
N THR A 848 -0.99 23.87 -12.92
CA THR A 848 -1.16 23.34 -14.27
C THR A 848 0.10 22.58 -14.67
N GLU A 849 -0.07 21.31 -15.02
CA GLU A 849 1.01 20.45 -15.49
C GLU A 849 0.68 19.83 -16.84
N THR A 850 1.67 19.75 -17.72
CA THR A 850 1.56 18.99 -18.98
C THR A 850 2.51 17.81 -18.92
N LEU A 851 1.92 16.62 -18.89
CA LEU A 851 2.62 15.35 -18.70
C LEU A 851 2.69 14.62 -20.03
N ALA A 852 3.90 14.30 -20.49
CA ALA A 852 4.07 13.39 -21.61
C ALA A 852 3.47 12.01 -21.30
N ALA A 853 3.42 11.14 -22.30
CA ALA A 853 3.02 9.75 -22.09
C ALA A 853 3.87 9.14 -20.96
N ARG A 854 3.18 8.52 -19.98
CA ARG A 854 3.84 7.79 -18.89
C ARG A 854 4.77 8.63 -18.01
N GLU A 855 4.55 9.94 -17.96
CA GLU A 855 5.39 10.90 -17.26
C GLU A 855 4.87 11.24 -15.86
N SER A 856 5.75 11.79 -15.02
CA SER A 856 5.37 12.23 -13.67
C SER A 856 6.10 13.51 -13.24
N VAL A 857 5.44 14.28 -12.39
CA VAL A 857 5.97 15.50 -11.76
C VAL A 857 5.64 15.45 -10.27
N GLN A 858 6.56 15.92 -9.43
CA GLN A 858 6.34 16.09 -8.00
C GLN A 858 6.77 17.50 -7.58
N TYR A 859 5.98 18.11 -6.70
CA TYR A 859 6.42 19.22 -5.88
C TYR A 859 6.67 18.73 -4.47
N ILE A 860 7.84 19.08 -3.93
CA ILE A 860 8.22 18.84 -2.53
C ILE A 860 8.33 20.23 -1.91
N VAL A 861 7.38 20.59 -1.05
CA VAL A 861 7.32 21.95 -0.50
C VAL A 861 7.11 21.96 1.01
N ALA A 862 7.73 22.92 1.68
CA ALA A 862 7.54 23.17 3.11
C ALA A 862 7.04 24.60 3.33
N LEU A 863 6.28 24.80 4.41
CA LEU A 863 5.81 26.12 4.79
C LEU A 863 7.02 26.93 5.30
N THR A 864 7.44 27.92 4.53
CA THR A 864 8.60 28.77 4.91
C THR A 864 8.20 30.08 5.57
N GLY A 865 6.90 30.27 5.83
CA GLY A 865 6.43 31.43 6.56
C GLY A 865 4.94 31.41 6.88
N THR A 866 4.59 31.82 8.11
CA THR A 866 3.21 31.99 8.55
C THR A 866 2.68 33.32 8.03
N PRO A 867 1.51 33.37 7.35
CA PRO A 867 0.95 34.62 6.90
C PRO A 867 0.55 35.49 8.10
N LEU A 868 1.18 36.66 8.19
CA LEU A 868 0.78 37.80 9.03
C LEU A 868 -0.45 38.51 8.46
N LEU A 869 -0.65 38.40 7.13
CA LEU A 869 -1.85 38.84 6.42
C LEU A 869 -2.04 38.03 5.13
N VAL A 870 -3.26 37.56 4.89
CA VAL A 870 -3.76 37.15 3.58
C VAL A 870 -5.07 37.87 3.37
N THR A 871 -5.27 38.55 2.24
CA THR A 871 -6.58 39.10 1.92
C THR A 871 -7.07 38.59 0.57
N ASP A 872 -7.83 37.50 0.60
CA ASP A 872 -8.90 37.24 -0.39
C ASP A 872 -10.13 38.17 -0.16
N PHE A 873 -10.02 39.06 0.84
CA PHE A 873 -11.02 40.01 1.32
C PHE A 873 -12.30 39.37 1.88
N ASN A 874 -12.36 38.06 2.11
CA ASN A 874 -13.54 37.39 2.66
C ASN A 874 -13.66 37.55 4.19
N SER A 875 -12.54 37.77 4.89
CA SER A 875 -12.47 37.93 6.37
C SER A 875 -11.66 39.15 6.83
N ALA A 876 -11.15 39.94 5.88
CA ALA A 876 -10.19 40.99 6.17
C ALA A 876 -10.86 42.30 6.60
N THR A 877 -10.64 42.73 7.84
CA THR A 877 -10.87 44.12 8.26
C THR A 877 -9.82 45.01 7.59
N VAL A 878 -10.14 45.58 6.42
CA VAL A 878 -9.35 46.67 5.81
C VAL A 878 -10.01 47.98 6.22
N GLN A 879 -9.25 48.93 6.74
CA GLN A 879 -9.81 50.21 7.17
C GLN A 879 -9.50 51.31 6.17
N ASN A 880 -10.49 52.16 5.90
CA ASN A 880 -10.23 53.47 5.35
C ASN A 880 -9.61 54.36 6.42
N TYR A 881 -8.39 54.82 6.18
CA TYR A 881 -7.65 55.68 7.10
C TYR A 881 -8.35 57.01 7.41
N ALA A 882 -9.14 57.56 6.47
CA ALA A 882 -9.75 58.88 6.62
C ALA A 882 -10.98 58.90 7.55
N ASN A 883 -11.67 57.77 7.72
CA ASN A 883 -12.93 57.71 8.47
C ASN A 883 -13.12 56.43 9.30
N ASN A 884 -12.07 55.59 9.44
CA ASN A 884 -12.07 54.30 10.13
C ASN A 884 -13.18 53.31 9.68
N THR A 885 -13.75 53.50 8.49
CA THR A 885 -14.76 52.56 7.97
C THR A 885 -14.08 51.25 7.60
N VAL A 886 -14.64 50.14 8.08
CA VAL A 886 -14.13 48.79 7.85
C VAL A 886 -14.74 48.22 6.55
N ILE A 887 -13.89 47.68 5.69
CA ILE A 887 -14.26 46.81 4.57
C ILE A 887 -14.62 45.43 5.12
N ASN A 888 -15.77 44.92 4.68
CA ASN A 888 -16.28 43.57 4.91
C ASN A 888 -16.33 43.10 6.38
N SER A 889 -17.33 43.57 7.12
CA SER A 889 -17.67 43.07 8.47
C SER A 889 -18.37 41.69 8.46
N GLY A 890 -18.32 40.96 7.34
CA GLY A 890 -18.99 39.65 7.16
C GLY A 890 -20.26 39.69 6.29
N ASP A 891 -20.50 40.79 5.55
CA ASP A 891 -21.63 40.92 4.63
C ASP A 891 -21.16 40.85 3.16
N PRO A 892 -21.45 39.75 2.44
CA PRO A 892 -21.03 39.56 1.05
C PRO A 892 -21.74 40.50 0.05
N THR A 893 -22.68 41.36 0.50
CA THR A 893 -23.41 42.30 -0.36
C THR A 893 -22.83 43.72 -0.38
N ILE A 894 -21.86 44.03 0.48
CA ILE A 894 -21.23 45.36 0.56
C ILE A 894 -19.95 45.38 -0.29
N ASP A 895 -20.10 45.58 -1.61
CA ASP A 895 -18.98 45.53 -2.58
C ASP A 895 -18.18 46.84 -2.72
N ASN A 896 -18.57 47.94 -2.06
CA ASN A 896 -17.95 49.26 -2.24
C ASN A 896 -17.74 50.01 -0.92
N MET A 897 -16.55 50.58 -0.69
CA MET A 897 -16.41 51.73 0.20
C MET A 897 -16.46 53.03 -0.59
N THR A 898 -17.34 53.92 -0.14
CA THR A 898 -17.21 55.35 -0.45
C THR A 898 -16.38 56.01 0.65
N ALA A 899 -15.11 56.31 0.36
CA ALA A 899 -14.29 57.14 1.23
C ALA A 899 -14.67 58.62 1.02
N ARG A 900 -15.52 59.16 1.90
CA ARG A 900 -15.68 60.62 2.00
C ARG A 900 -14.50 61.19 2.76
N VAL A 901 -13.68 61.99 2.09
CA VAL A 901 -12.67 62.82 2.76
C VAL A 901 -13.39 64.02 3.36
N ALA A 902 -13.57 63.99 4.69
CA ALA A 902 -14.15 65.05 5.53
C ALA A 902 -15.63 65.41 5.25
N SER A 903 -16.35 65.73 6.32
CA SER A 903 -17.72 66.27 6.25
C SER A 903 -17.72 67.60 5.48
N GLY A 904 -18.41 67.66 4.34
CA GLY A 904 -18.63 68.90 3.58
C GLY A 904 -18.24 68.90 2.10
N TYR A 905 -17.65 67.81 1.57
CA TYR A 905 -17.23 67.73 0.17
C TYR A 905 -18.04 66.67 -0.60
N GLU A 906 -18.51 67.01 -1.82
CA GLU A 906 -19.31 66.12 -2.68
C GLU A 906 -18.47 65.19 -3.57
N SER A 907 -17.14 65.27 -3.55
CA SER A 907 -16.27 64.38 -4.32
C SER A 907 -15.99 63.05 -3.60
N THR A 908 -16.17 61.94 -4.32
CA THR A 908 -16.04 60.57 -3.78
C THR A 908 -14.70 59.93 -4.18
N GLN A 909 -13.79 59.74 -3.24
CA GLN A 909 -12.68 58.82 -3.40
C GLN A 909 -13.17 57.42 -3.07
N LEU A 910 -12.88 56.41 -3.89
CA LEU A 910 -13.46 55.08 -3.74
C LEU A 910 -12.36 54.02 -3.68
N VAL A 911 -12.48 53.14 -2.70
CA VAL A 911 -11.86 51.81 -2.71
C VAL A 911 -13.00 50.81 -2.81
N SER A 912 -13.07 50.04 -3.89
CA SER A 912 -14.06 48.99 -4.04
C SER A 912 -13.41 47.62 -4.02
N ILE A 913 -14.20 46.60 -3.66
CA ILE A 913 -13.81 45.21 -3.90
C ILE A 913 -14.40 44.80 -5.23
N ALA A 914 -13.55 44.39 -6.18
CA ALA A 914 -13.99 43.79 -7.42
C ALA A 914 -13.90 42.28 -7.32
N ASN A 915 -15.00 41.58 -7.62
CA ASN A 915 -14.98 40.14 -7.86
C ASN A 915 -14.41 39.89 -9.26
N LEU A 916 -13.33 39.11 -9.32
CA LEU A 916 -12.65 38.74 -10.57
C LEU A 916 -13.09 37.37 -11.10
N GLY A 917 -14.01 36.69 -10.40
CA GLY A 917 -14.44 35.32 -10.69
C GLY A 917 -13.61 34.28 -9.91
N GLY A 918 -14.13 33.05 -9.80
CA GLY A 918 -13.41 31.93 -9.18
C GLY A 918 -13.08 32.08 -7.68
N GLY A 919 -13.70 33.04 -6.98
CA GLY A 919 -13.40 33.37 -5.59
C GLY A 919 -12.35 34.47 -5.41
N ASN A 920 -11.68 34.92 -6.49
CA ASN A 920 -10.68 35.97 -6.45
C ASN A 920 -11.33 37.36 -6.32
N ARG A 921 -10.80 38.19 -5.42
CA ARG A 921 -11.28 39.55 -5.13
C ARG A 921 -10.09 40.52 -5.10
N ALA A 922 -10.30 41.74 -5.61
CA ALA A 922 -9.26 42.77 -5.71
C ALA A 922 -9.71 44.12 -5.16
N LEU A 923 -8.78 44.90 -4.58
CA LEU A 923 -8.99 46.32 -4.28
C LEU A 923 -8.88 47.13 -5.56
N ARG A 924 -9.91 47.90 -5.90
CA ARG A 924 -9.88 48.88 -6.98
C ARG A 924 -9.91 50.29 -6.43
N PHE A 925 -8.99 51.12 -6.92
CA PHE A 925 -8.88 52.51 -6.52
C PHE A 925 -9.45 53.42 -7.61
N THR A 926 -10.38 54.31 -7.22
CA THR A 926 -10.97 55.35 -8.08
C THR A 926 -10.89 56.70 -7.36
N ASP A 927 -10.54 57.76 -8.07
CA ASP A 927 -10.35 59.10 -7.49
C ASP A 927 -11.22 60.12 -8.23
N ASN A 928 -12.45 60.28 -7.75
CA ASN A 928 -13.40 61.23 -8.32
C ASN A 928 -13.28 62.63 -7.67
N SER A 929 -12.09 63.01 -7.19
CA SER A 929 -11.87 64.22 -6.39
C SER A 929 -10.77 65.11 -6.95
N THR A 930 -10.97 66.43 -6.83
CA THR A 930 -9.93 67.44 -7.12
C THR A 930 -9.11 67.81 -5.88
N ASN A 931 -9.44 67.26 -4.71
CA ASN A 931 -8.80 67.59 -3.44
C ASN A 931 -7.51 66.79 -3.22
N VAL A 932 -6.59 67.38 -2.45
CA VAL A 932 -5.34 66.73 -2.06
C VAL A 932 -5.63 65.68 -0.99
N GLY A 933 -5.44 64.41 -1.34
CA GLY A 933 -5.78 63.24 -0.53
C GLY A 933 -6.08 62.10 -1.49
N GLY A 934 -6.05 60.85 -1.05
CA GLY A 934 -6.40 59.75 -1.94
C GLY A 934 -6.98 58.58 -1.15
N PRO A 935 -7.72 57.67 -1.80
CA PRO A 935 -8.22 56.48 -1.13
C PRO A 935 -7.08 55.68 -0.44
N ARG A 936 -7.32 55.22 0.80
CA ARG A 936 -6.37 54.44 1.61
C ARG A 936 -7.00 53.12 2.03
N ALA A 937 -6.24 52.05 1.88
CA ALA A 937 -6.54 50.75 2.46
C ALA A 937 -5.43 50.41 3.47
N VAL A 938 -5.80 50.30 4.75
CA VAL A 938 -4.87 50.04 5.85
C VAL A 938 -5.18 48.70 6.50
N LYS A 939 -4.12 47.96 6.87
CA LYS A 939 -4.22 46.77 7.72
C LYS A 939 -3.23 46.87 8.88
N LEU A 940 -3.69 46.53 10.08
CA LEU A 940 -2.83 46.34 11.26
C LEU A 940 -2.01 45.05 11.13
N VAL A 941 -0.72 45.14 11.43
CA VAL A 941 0.22 44.01 11.46
C VAL A 941 0.38 43.54 12.90
N SER A 942 0.12 42.25 13.15
CA SER A 942 0.27 41.62 14.47
C SER A 942 0.96 40.26 14.32
N GLY A 943 1.64 39.78 15.36
CA GLY A 943 2.37 38.49 15.32
C GLY A 943 3.86 38.59 14.97
N ILE A 944 4.40 39.82 14.92
CA ILE A 944 5.83 40.12 14.80
C ILE A 944 6.39 40.45 16.20
N SER A 945 7.67 40.17 16.46
CA SER A 945 8.29 40.46 17.76
C SER A 945 8.24 41.96 18.07
N SER A 946 7.78 42.30 19.27
CA SER A 946 7.67 43.69 19.75
C SER A 946 8.98 44.25 20.33
N GLY A 947 10.06 43.47 20.30
CA GLY A 947 11.38 43.87 20.82
C GLY A 947 12.19 44.66 19.79
N PRO A 948 13.06 45.59 20.22
CA PRO A 948 13.96 46.38 19.35
C PRO A 948 15.15 45.58 18.78
N THR A 949 15.11 44.25 18.88
CA THR A 949 16.06 43.30 18.26
C THR A 949 15.31 42.06 17.79
N GLY A 950 13.99 42.19 17.57
CA GLY A 950 13.17 41.09 17.11
C GLY A 950 13.64 40.63 15.74
N ASP A 951 13.84 39.32 15.60
CA ASP A 951 14.16 38.66 14.34
C ASP A 951 12.98 38.74 13.37
N ASN A 952 12.83 39.93 12.78
CA ASN A 952 11.66 40.40 12.07
C ASN A 952 11.90 40.34 10.57
N HIS A 953 11.80 39.14 10.02
CA HIS A 953 11.83 38.93 8.58
C HIS A 953 10.42 38.88 8.02
N VAL A 954 10.10 39.78 7.09
CA VAL A 954 8.77 39.95 6.52
C VAL A 954 8.83 39.80 5.01
N ASN A 955 8.14 38.79 4.49
CA ASN A 955 7.87 38.61 3.07
C ASN A 955 6.53 39.26 2.74
N ILE A 956 6.51 40.11 1.73
CA ILE A 956 5.32 40.80 1.23
C ILE A 956 5.20 40.49 -0.25
N MET A 957 4.05 40.00 -0.69
CA MET A 957 3.68 39.89 -2.09
C MET A 957 2.34 40.56 -2.35
N PHE A 958 2.19 41.16 -3.51
CA PHE A 958 0.89 41.58 -4.02
C PHE A 958 0.96 41.70 -5.54
N ASP A 959 -0.17 41.47 -6.19
CA ASP A 959 -0.30 41.67 -7.63
C ASP A 959 -0.90 43.05 -7.87
N LEU A 960 -0.28 43.85 -8.73
CA LEU A 960 -0.72 45.18 -9.12
C LEU A 960 -0.99 45.19 -10.62
N THR A 961 -2.21 45.59 -10.98
CA THR A 961 -2.59 45.86 -12.37
C THR A 961 -2.83 47.37 -12.54
N PRO A 962 -1.95 48.11 -13.24
CA PRO A 962 -2.21 49.49 -13.63
C PRO A 962 -3.33 49.50 -14.69
N LEU A 963 -4.43 50.22 -14.45
CA LEU A 963 -5.59 50.23 -15.36
C LEU A 963 -5.65 51.50 -16.23
N SER A 964 -5.56 52.67 -15.62
CA SER A 964 -5.67 53.97 -16.31
C SER A 964 -4.52 54.90 -15.93
N LEU A 965 -3.82 55.45 -16.94
CA LEU A 965 -2.53 56.15 -16.80
C LEU A 965 -2.61 57.70 -16.82
N SER A 966 -3.79 58.29 -16.66
CA SER A 966 -3.92 59.76 -16.70
C SER A 966 -3.64 60.42 -15.35
N GLY A 967 -2.68 61.35 -15.27
CA GLY A 967 -2.38 62.18 -14.08
C GLY A 967 -0.88 62.53 -13.94
N SER A 968 -0.50 63.28 -12.90
CA SER A 968 0.90 63.74 -12.66
C SER A 968 1.60 63.12 -11.43
N ARG A 969 1.03 62.07 -10.79
CA ARG A 969 1.45 61.55 -9.46
C ARG A 969 1.32 60.01 -9.32
N PRO A 970 1.92 59.39 -8.26
CA PRO A 970 1.74 57.97 -7.89
C PRO A 970 0.31 57.45 -8.00
N MET A 971 0.07 56.50 -8.90
CA MET A 971 -1.17 55.73 -8.99
C MET A 971 -1.35 54.89 -7.72
N VAL A 972 -0.32 54.15 -7.32
CA VAL A 972 -0.35 53.32 -6.10
C VAL A 972 0.93 53.54 -5.31
N ARG A 973 0.81 53.60 -3.99
CA ARG A 973 1.93 53.51 -3.06
C ARG A 973 1.66 52.42 -2.04
N PHE A 974 2.66 51.58 -1.81
CA PHE A 974 2.74 50.62 -0.72
C PHE A 974 3.68 51.16 0.37
N LEU A 975 3.26 51.01 1.63
CA LEU A 975 4.05 51.37 2.82
C LEU A 975 4.02 50.23 3.85
N LEU A 976 5.18 49.94 4.43
CA LEU A 976 5.32 49.16 5.67
C LEU A 976 5.81 50.10 6.77
N ASN A 977 4.96 50.38 7.77
CA ASN A 977 5.22 51.39 8.80
C ASN A 977 5.20 50.80 10.20
N SER A 978 5.97 51.38 11.12
CA SER A 978 5.79 51.16 12.56
C SER A 978 4.55 51.87 13.11
N GLY A 979 4.00 51.33 14.20
CA GLY A 979 2.82 51.89 14.88
C GLY A 979 1.54 51.83 14.05
N THR A 980 0.62 52.77 14.28
CA THR A 980 -0.73 52.79 13.67
C THR A 980 -0.96 53.94 12.69
N THR A 981 0.10 54.68 12.32
CA THR A 981 0.00 55.94 11.57
C THR A 981 0.60 55.82 10.16
N GLU A 982 -0.15 56.18 9.12
CA GLU A 982 0.37 56.33 7.75
C GLU A 982 1.32 57.53 7.69
N THR A 983 2.56 57.30 7.27
CA THR A 983 3.55 58.35 7.04
C THR A 983 4.66 57.87 6.12
N SER A 984 5.23 58.77 5.33
CA SER A 984 6.45 58.54 4.55
C SER A 984 7.68 59.12 5.26
N SER A 985 7.68 59.16 6.60
CA SER A 985 8.83 59.61 7.40
C SER A 985 9.96 58.58 7.36
N GLY A 986 11.21 59.05 7.28
CA GLY A 986 12.41 58.22 7.44
C GLY A 986 12.64 57.68 8.86
N THR A 987 11.69 57.88 9.78
CA THR A 987 11.74 57.35 11.15
C THR A 987 10.68 56.29 11.43
N ILE A 988 9.73 56.10 10.52
CA ILE A 988 8.55 55.23 10.75
C ILE A 988 8.36 54.25 9.58
N SER A 989 8.66 54.65 8.35
CA SER A 989 8.47 53.81 7.17
C SER A 989 9.69 52.95 6.90
N ALA A 990 9.57 51.64 7.00
CA ALA A 990 10.63 50.70 6.64
C ALA A 990 10.74 50.60 5.11
N VAL A 991 9.64 50.22 4.47
CA VAL A 991 9.57 50.01 3.02
C VAL A 991 8.58 50.98 2.39
N GLN A 992 8.98 51.60 1.29
CA GLN A 992 8.10 52.38 0.42
C GLN A 992 8.34 52.02 -1.04
N VAL A 993 7.29 51.56 -1.69
CA VAL A 993 7.27 51.30 -3.15
C VAL A 993 6.08 52.05 -3.73
N SER A 994 6.22 52.62 -4.93
CA SER A 994 5.12 53.27 -5.61
C SER A 994 5.19 53.10 -7.12
N VAL A 995 4.05 53.21 -7.79
CA VAL A 995 3.95 53.25 -9.24
C VAL A 995 3.33 54.58 -9.62
N ASN A 996 4.01 55.36 -10.46
CA ASN A 996 3.53 56.67 -10.91
C ASN A 996 2.51 56.60 -12.05
N SER A 997 1.94 57.76 -12.41
CA SER A 997 0.97 57.87 -13.50
C SER A 997 1.52 57.45 -14.85
N GLY A 998 2.84 57.48 -15.04
CA GLY A 998 3.51 56.89 -16.20
C GLY A 998 3.75 55.39 -16.07
N ALA A 999 3.08 54.70 -15.13
CA ALA A 999 3.31 53.30 -14.76
C ALA A 999 4.75 52.97 -14.33
N VAL A 1000 5.54 53.97 -13.91
CA VAL A 1000 6.95 53.75 -13.53
C VAL A 1000 7.04 53.33 -12.07
N VAL A 1001 7.71 52.20 -11.82
CA VAL A 1001 8.02 51.72 -10.47
C VAL A 1001 9.05 52.65 -9.82
N LYS A 1002 8.81 53.03 -8.57
CA LYS A 1002 9.67 53.83 -7.70
C LYS A 1002 9.84 53.09 -6.39
N TYR A 1003 11.05 53.01 -5.88
CA TYR A 1003 11.37 52.42 -4.58
C TYR A 1003 12.41 53.28 -3.87
N TYR A 1004 12.63 53.06 -2.58
CA TYR A 1004 13.46 53.95 -1.77
C TYR A 1004 14.66 53.21 -1.18
N ASN A 1005 15.87 53.68 -1.47
CA ASN A 1005 17.08 53.25 -0.75
C ASN A 1005 17.38 54.29 0.32
N SER A 1006 17.10 53.96 1.57
CA SER A 1006 17.01 54.90 2.68
C SER A 1006 16.01 56.03 2.35
N THR A 1007 16.43 57.29 2.34
CA THR A 1007 15.58 58.44 1.98
C THR A 1007 15.60 58.79 0.49
N THR A 1008 16.41 58.09 -0.31
CA THR A 1008 16.59 58.39 -1.73
C THR A 1008 15.60 57.60 -2.58
N GLU A 1009 14.79 58.29 -3.39
CA GLU A 1009 13.93 57.65 -4.39
C GLU A 1009 14.76 57.15 -5.58
N VAL A 1010 14.56 55.89 -5.96
CA VAL A 1010 15.17 55.24 -7.12
C VAL A 1010 14.08 54.95 -8.16
N THR A 1011 14.43 55.14 -9.44
CA THR A 1011 13.53 54.92 -10.56
C THR A 1011 13.76 53.52 -11.15
N GLY A 1012 12.72 52.69 -11.14
CA GLY A 1012 12.69 51.35 -11.74
C GLY A 1012 12.03 51.32 -13.13
N PRO A 1013 11.55 50.15 -13.58
CA PRO A 1013 10.98 49.98 -14.92
C PRO A 1013 9.59 50.62 -15.06
N THR A 1014 9.18 50.81 -16.32
CA THR A 1014 7.81 51.17 -16.70
C THR A 1014 6.97 49.92 -16.90
N LEU A 1015 5.82 49.84 -16.25
CA LEU A 1015 4.87 48.74 -16.36
C LEU A 1015 3.88 48.96 -17.51
N THR A 1016 3.34 47.88 -18.04
CA THR A 1016 2.31 47.93 -19.10
C THR A 1016 0.92 48.01 -18.47
N ALA A 1017 0.10 48.99 -18.88
CA ALA A 1017 -1.29 49.06 -18.44
C ALA A 1017 -2.09 47.83 -18.88
N GLY A 1018 -2.99 47.36 -18.02
CA GLY A 1018 -3.78 46.15 -18.19
C GLY A 1018 -3.02 44.85 -17.91
N THR A 1019 -1.71 44.90 -17.68
CA THR A 1019 -0.90 43.73 -17.31
C THR A 1019 -0.76 43.65 -15.80
N ALA A 1020 -1.00 42.48 -15.22
CA ALA A 1020 -0.78 42.22 -13.80
C ALA A 1020 0.70 41.94 -13.53
N TYR A 1021 1.27 42.61 -12.53
CA TYR A 1021 2.64 42.42 -12.08
C TYR A 1021 2.67 42.01 -10.62
N ARG A 1022 3.42 40.94 -10.32
CA ARG A 1022 3.72 40.52 -8.96
C ARG A 1022 4.86 41.34 -8.40
N PHE A 1023 4.60 42.02 -7.28
CA PHE A 1023 5.62 42.63 -6.44
C PHE A 1023 5.95 41.65 -5.33
N THR A 1024 7.22 41.29 -5.20
CA THR A 1024 7.75 40.49 -4.09
C THR A 1024 8.79 41.33 -3.34
N ILE A 1025 8.55 41.55 -2.06
CA ILE A 1025 9.40 42.33 -1.17
C ILE A 1025 9.80 41.41 -0.02
N VAL A 1026 11.09 41.27 0.23
CA VAL A 1026 11.62 40.57 1.41
C VAL A 1026 12.34 41.58 2.26
N ALA A 1027 11.81 41.90 3.45
CA ALA A 1027 12.37 42.86 4.37
C ALA A 1027 13.00 42.15 5.57
N ASP A 1028 14.29 42.40 5.80
CA ASP A 1028 15.01 42.01 7.00
C ASP A 1028 15.07 43.22 7.93
N LEU A 1029 14.24 43.17 8.98
CA LEU A 1029 14.10 44.23 9.98
C LEU A 1029 14.75 43.85 11.32
N SER A 1030 15.70 42.91 11.29
CA SER A 1030 16.40 42.41 12.49
C SER A 1030 17.55 43.31 12.96
N SER A 1031 17.97 44.26 12.13
CA SER A 1031 19.20 45.03 12.32
C SER A 1031 19.02 46.21 13.26
N THR A 1032 19.88 46.32 14.27
CA THR A 1032 19.86 47.46 15.20
C THR A 1032 20.38 48.77 14.58
N SER A 1033 21.09 48.70 13.45
CA SER A 1033 21.77 49.85 12.84
C SER A 1033 21.19 50.25 11.49
N GLN A 1034 20.81 49.28 10.66
CA GLN A 1034 20.23 49.50 9.34
C GLN A 1034 19.53 48.23 8.85
N ASP A 1035 18.21 48.29 8.69
CA ASP A 1035 17.42 47.21 8.09
C ASP A 1035 17.58 47.21 6.57
N THR A 1036 17.32 46.07 5.93
CA THR A 1036 17.39 45.97 4.47
C THR A 1036 16.14 45.33 3.88
N TYR A 1037 15.93 45.52 2.59
CA TYR A 1037 14.92 44.78 1.85
C TYR A 1037 15.35 44.52 0.41
N SER A 1038 14.71 43.54 -0.22
CA SER A 1038 14.74 43.31 -1.66
C SER A 1038 13.39 43.62 -2.28
N LEU A 1039 13.40 43.91 -3.58
CA LEU A 1039 12.21 44.13 -4.39
C LEU A 1039 12.39 43.43 -5.74
N LYS A 1040 11.50 42.49 -6.02
CA LYS A 1040 11.33 41.85 -7.32
C LYS A 1040 9.97 42.23 -7.91
N VAL A 1041 9.93 42.57 -9.19
CA VAL A 1041 8.72 42.87 -9.95
C VAL A 1041 8.73 42.03 -11.22
N ALA A 1042 7.73 41.17 -11.39
CA ALA A 1042 7.62 40.29 -12.56
C ALA A 1042 6.18 40.27 -13.11
N PRO A 1043 5.96 40.13 -14.44
CA PRO A 1043 4.63 39.85 -14.97
C PRO A 1043 4.06 38.58 -14.33
N VAL A 1044 2.78 38.56 -13.94
CA VAL A 1044 2.16 37.36 -13.35
C VAL A 1044 2.18 36.17 -14.31
N SER A 1045 2.15 36.44 -15.62
CA SER A 1045 2.28 35.42 -16.66
C SER A 1045 3.71 34.86 -16.83
N ASP A 1046 4.72 35.48 -16.21
CA ASP A 1046 6.13 35.10 -16.36
C ASP A 1046 6.96 35.53 -15.13
N LEU A 1047 6.83 34.79 -14.04
CA LEU A 1047 7.51 35.10 -12.77
C LEU A 1047 9.03 34.86 -12.80
N ASN A 1048 9.51 34.11 -13.79
CA ASN A 1048 10.93 33.76 -13.94
C ASN A 1048 11.74 34.87 -14.61
N ASN A 1049 11.08 35.78 -15.34
CA ASN A 1049 11.72 36.90 -16.02
C ASN A 1049 11.28 38.24 -15.41
N PRO A 1050 11.85 38.65 -14.27
CA PRO A 1050 11.49 39.91 -13.63
C PRO A 1050 11.89 41.13 -14.47
N VAL A 1051 11.05 42.16 -14.45
CA VAL A 1051 11.36 43.49 -15.00
C VAL A 1051 12.18 44.35 -14.03
N LEU A 1052 12.19 43.97 -12.75
CA LEU A 1052 13.03 44.54 -11.70
C LEU A 1052 13.40 43.43 -10.72
N ASP A 1053 14.68 43.32 -10.38
CA ASP A 1053 15.17 42.44 -9.31
C ASP A 1053 16.34 43.13 -8.62
N VAL A 1054 16.10 43.63 -7.41
CA VAL A 1054 17.06 44.42 -6.64
C VAL A 1054 17.08 43.96 -5.20
N SER A 1055 18.27 43.75 -4.64
CA SER A 1055 18.49 43.30 -3.27
C SER A 1055 19.35 44.29 -2.47
N ASN A 1056 19.47 44.06 -1.16
CA ASN A 1056 20.29 44.87 -0.25
C ASN A 1056 19.95 46.38 -0.25
N ILE A 1057 18.66 46.71 -0.39
CA ILE A 1057 18.19 48.09 -0.34
C ILE A 1057 18.04 48.48 1.12
N ASN A 1058 18.63 49.61 1.54
CA ASN A 1058 18.42 50.09 2.90
C ASN A 1058 16.97 50.54 3.08
N THR A 1059 16.34 50.10 4.16
CA THR A 1059 15.05 50.67 4.59
C THR A 1059 15.20 52.15 4.92
N ARG A 1060 14.07 52.89 4.97
CA ARG A 1060 14.12 54.31 5.32
C ARG A 1060 14.42 54.55 6.79
N ALA A 1061 14.01 53.63 7.65
CA ALA A 1061 14.25 53.62 9.09
C ALA A 1061 14.81 52.25 9.51
N ALA A 1062 15.80 52.26 10.40
CA ALA A 1062 16.36 51.05 11.01
C ALA A 1062 15.54 50.58 12.21
N ASN A 1063 15.66 49.30 12.56
CA ASN A 1063 15.04 48.68 13.72
C ASN A 1063 13.52 48.91 13.79
N ILE A 1064 12.83 48.70 12.67
CA ILE A 1064 11.38 48.91 12.61
C ILE A 1064 10.65 47.64 13.04
N THR A 1065 9.81 47.77 14.07
CA THR A 1065 8.70 46.84 14.33
C THR A 1065 7.49 47.25 13.49
N PRO A 1066 7.08 46.47 12.47
CA PRO A 1066 5.92 46.82 11.66
C PRO A 1066 4.62 46.81 12.48
N GLY A 1067 3.80 47.85 12.31
CA GLY A 1067 2.50 47.99 12.97
C GLY A 1067 1.33 48.17 12.00
N ILE A 1068 1.56 48.77 10.82
CA ILE A 1068 0.55 48.85 9.76
C ILE A 1068 1.18 48.66 8.37
N MET A 1069 0.31 48.25 7.45
CA MET A 1069 0.56 48.25 6.02
C MET A 1069 -0.48 49.09 5.33
N VAL A 1070 -0.05 49.86 4.33
CA VAL A 1070 -0.90 50.83 3.67
C VAL A 1070 -0.76 50.72 2.16
N PHE A 1071 -1.90 50.59 1.48
CA PHE A 1071 -2.03 50.89 0.06
C PHE A 1071 -2.72 52.23 -0.12
N CYS A 1072 -2.03 53.15 -0.76
CA CYS A 1072 -2.53 54.48 -1.06
C CYS A 1072 -2.77 54.59 -2.56
N GLY A 1073 -4.03 54.78 -2.98
CA GLY A 1073 -4.36 55.32 -4.29
C GLY A 1073 -4.52 56.84 -4.18
N GLY A 1074 -4.14 57.62 -5.19
CA GLY A 1074 -4.50 59.05 -5.19
C GLY A 1074 -3.76 59.90 -6.20
N LEU A 1075 -4.52 60.72 -6.92
CA LEU A 1075 -4.02 61.72 -7.85
C LEU A 1075 -4.05 63.07 -7.14
N SER A 1076 -2.91 63.68 -6.81
CA SER A 1076 -2.99 65.11 -6.49
C SER A 1076 -3.04 65.90 -7.79
N GLY A 1077 -4.13 66.60 -8.02
CA GLY A 1077 -4.25 67.46 -9.19
C GLY A 1077 -5.71 67.69 -9.53
N SER A 1078 -5.98 68.74 -10.29
CA SER A 1078 -7.30 69.19 -10.73
C SER A 1078 -8.05 68.21 -11.66
N THR A 1079 -7.63 66.95 -11.76
CA THR A 1079 -8.14 65.97 -12.73
C THR A 1079 -8.88 64.85 -12.01
N VAL A 1080 -10.16 64.76 -12.30
CA VAL A 1080 -11.08 63.75 -11.78
C VAL A 1080 -10.96 62.48 -12.63
N ASN A 1081 -10.79 61.31 -12.02
CA ASN A 1081 -10.83 60.02 -12.71
C ASN A 1081 -12.04 59.20 -12.26
N THR A 1082 -13.03 59.09 -13.13
CA THR A 1082 -14.28 58.36 -12.88
C THR A 1082 -14.14 56.85 -13.08
N SER A 1083 -13.02 56.38 -13.63
CA SER A 1083 -12.71 54.96 -13.83
C SER A 1083 -11.62 54.48 -12.85
N PRO A 1084 -11.63 53.20 -12.44
CA PRO A 1084 -10.56 52.64 -11.63
C PRO A 1084 -9.21 52.82 -12.33
N PHE A 1085 -8.21 53.32 -11.62
CA PHE A 1085 -6.86 53.52 -12.17
C PHE A 1085 -5.89 52.41 -11.76
N ALA A 1086 -6.15 51.70 -10.67
CA ALA A 1086 -5.34 50.58 -10.24
C ALA A 1086 -6.17 49.49 -9.57
N GLN A 1087 -5.69 48.25 -9.70
CA GLN A 1087 -6.24 47.08 -9.06
C GLN A 1087 -5.13 46.34 -8.30
N ILE A 1088 -5.41 45.92 -7.07
CA ILE A 1088 -4.49 45.16 -6.22
C ILE A 1088 -5.16 43.89 -5.73
N ASP A 1089 -4.57 42.73 -5.99
CA ASP A 1089 -5.02 41.41 -5.54
C ASP A 1089 -3.85 40.55 -5.02
N ASN A 1090 -4.15 39.33 -4.58
CA ASN A 1090 -3.17 38.35 -4.10
C ASN A 1090 -2.19 38.89 -3.04
N ILE A 1091 -2.68 39.73 -2.12
CA ILE A 1091 -1.86 40.32 -1.06
C ILE A 1091 -1.47 39.24 -0.05
N ASN A 1092 -0.19 38.89 -0.03
CA ASN A 1092 0.47 38.00 0.92
C ASN A 1092 1.42 38.77 1.80
N ILE A 1093 1.31 38.64 3.11
CA ILE A 1093 2.36 39.08 4.01
C ILE A 1093 2.61 37.99 5.00
N SER A 1094 3.83 37.47 5.06
CA SER A 1094 4.21 36.37 5.93
C SER A 1094 5.49 36.70 6.68
N ARG A 1095 5.61 36.19 7.89
CA ARG A 1095 6.90 36.12 8.56
C ARG A 1095 7.69 35.01 7.89
N SER A 1096 8.94 35.21 7.47
CA SER A 1096 9.75 34.05 7.07
C SER A 1096 10.21 33.29 8.32
N ALA A 1097 10.16 31.97 8.29
CA ALA A 1097 10.98 31.17 9.17
C ALA A 1097 12.45 31.36 8.76
N GLN A 1098 13.35 31.36 9.74
CA GLN A 1098 14.79 31.37 9.46
C GLN A 1098 15.22 30.00 8.96
#